data_AF-A0A6G0PTT3-F1
#
_entry.id   AF-A0A6G0PTT3-F1
#
_cell.length_a   1.000
_cell.length_b   1.000
_cell.length_c   1.000
_cell.angle_alpha   90.00
_cell.angle_beta   90.00
_cell.angle_gamma   90.00
#
_symmetry.space_group_name_H-M   'P 1'
#
loop_
_entity.id
_entity.type
_entity.pdbx_description
1 polymer ?
#
loop_
_entity_poly.entity_id
_entity_poly.type
_entity_poly.pdbx_seq_one_letter_code
_entity_poly.pdbx_strand_id
1 'polypeptide(L)'
;MEGLVPAPLLCSLRRFAAPEDSEDSPYSTLTGGALLGTRKSSGGDSQQVSVWGLLRLSLDDDANGQSFDRHLPGGISRVGSFVVVRGETSKVANELESVALQAAKLKDEVMLVYTMANETATMFHCKKEKATEISLAVVQCLHARDFHRAVGYAPLRCAVDLSTIGNKNSLLHQLEKYKAATREDGDFYVRVGVTQGKKGRSFRVLNARGEDVLSSSDNTVLLQSILPEIDDSTDDAGESKSKKKKKNGKMQKKAGNKKTPAEEDEKVGFLPSLEYGDIANVDLLVSLAPLDATAEATAPVVTIPVPSASKSPRQRFHAHGDALVVVPVDSSVEEALALLRRQLHEQLTEVANRLKNASDSVASVAAHQFPLDGAAFPLSNSTDDDGSDGALNDVETLESLHRAFLQPLDRPLFRVSRGCSLAQQSKWIASSDVLYNVHEGIPSSGIGSHSALVDGFYGYYHYMQQGKNDKGWGCAYRSLQTLASWLFVQHYTQHRFLSHDEIQSALVKMGDKPERFQGSTEWIGSLEVGYVLDELFGVTFRSLSVSSGAQLPDVARELIYHFETQGTPVMMGGGQLAFTLLGVDYDPDAGVCAFLTLDPHYTGDEDLAAIQHQTVTLEGYKAVPCSWRKTTTFAKNSFYNFCLPQRPSAGV
;
A
#
# COMPACT_ATOMS: atom_id res chain seq x y z
N MET A 1 13.94 -12.43 -25.51
CA MET A 1 13.34 -12.32 -24.17
C MET A 1 13.53 -10.89 -23.70
N GLU A 2 12.66 -10.39 -22.83
CA GLU A 2 12.79 -9.07 -22.21
C GLU A 2 12.42 -9.19 -20.73
N GLY A 3 13.18 -8.54 -19.85
CA GLY A 3 12.92 -8.46 -18.42
C GLY A 3 12.33 -7.11 -18.03
N LEU A 4 11.37 -7.11 -17.12
CA LEU A 4 10.80 -5.91 -16.52
C LEU A 4 10.92 -6.01 -15.00
N VAL A 5 11.43 -4.97 -14.35
CA VAL A 5 11.55 -4.89 -12.89
C VAL A 5 11.10 -3.51 -12.40
N PRO A 6 10.32 -3.41 -11.32
CA PRO A 6 9.94 -2.12 -10.76
C PRO A 6 11.13 -1.49 -10.05
N ALA A 7 11.36 -0.19 -10.25
CA ALA A 7 12.46 0.54 -9.61
C ALA A 7 12.48 0.39 -8.06
N PRO A 8 11.33 0.45 -7.35
CA PRO A 8 11.29 0.22 -5.90
C PRO A 8 11.89 -1.12 -5.43
N LEU A 9 11.81 -2.18 -6.25
CA LEU A 9 12.34 -3.50 -5.88
C LEU A 9 13.88 -3.52 -5.87
N LEU A 10 14.52 -2.72 -6.73
CA LEU A 10 15.98 -2.57 -6.72
C LEU A 10 16.46 -1.84 -5.46
N CYS A 11 15.66 -0.92 -4.91
CA CYS A 11 15.95 -0.28 -3.63
C CYS A 11 15.93 -1.30 -2.46
N SER A 12 15.04 -2.29 -2.51
CA SER A 12 15.03 -3.38 -1.51
C SER A 12 16.34 -4.19 -1.57
N LEU A 13 16.88 -4.48 -2.76
CA LEU A 13 18.19 -5.16 -2.88
C LEU A 13 19.32 -4.36 -2.22
N ARG A 14 19.33 -3.03 -2.36
CA ARG A 14 20.33 -2.16 -1.70
C ARG A 14 20.25 -2.27 -0.18
N ARG A 15 19.03 -2.23 0.38
CA ARG A 15 18.78 -2.30 1.83
C ARG A 15 19.30 -3.59 2.46
N PHE A 16 19.15 -4.72 1.78
CA PHE A 16 19.48 -6.05 2.32
C PHE A 16 20.88 -6.56 1.94
N ALA A 17 21.64 -5.77 1.20
CA ALA A 17 23.01 -6.09 0.82
C ALA A 17 24.07 -5.34 1.66
N ALA A 18 23.64 -4.63 2.71
CA ALA A 18 24.53 -4.00 3.68
C ALA A 18 25.45 -5.05 4.35
N PRO A 19 26.74 -4.74 4.55
CA PRO A 19 27.74 -5.72 4.95
C PRO A 19 27.51 -6.17 6.40
N GLU A 20 27.38 -7.48 6.62
CA GLU A 20 27.96 -8.06 7.84
C GLU A 20 29.48 -8.02 7.65
N ASP A 21 30.18 -7.52 8.66
CA ASP A 21 31.64 -7.36 8.69
C ASP A 21 32.35 -8.69 8.38
N SER A 22 32.62 -8.96 7.12
CA SER A 22 33.46 -10.08 6.69
C SER A 22 34.39 -9.64 5.56
N GLU A 23 35.69 -9.69 5.84
CA GLU A 23 36.76 -9.58 4.87
C GLU A 23 36.78 -10.83 3.99
N ASP A 24 35.93 -10.86 2.96
CA ASP A 24 35.97 -11.89 1.93
C ASP A 24 35.96 -11.27 0.53
N SER A 25 36.57 -12.02 -0.40
CA SER A 25 36.94 -11.66 -1.78
C SER A 25 35.94 -10.75 -2.53
N PRO A 26 36.40 -9.91 -3.48
CA PRO A 26 35.57 -8.91 -4.19
C PRO A 26 34.40 -9.47 -5.02
N TYR A 27 34.25 -10.81 -5.10
CA TYR A 27 33.23 -11.51 -5.90
C TYR A 27 32.48 -12.60 -5.11
N SER A 28 32.50 -12.55 -3.77
CA SER A 28 31.64 -13.42 -2.98
C SER A 28 30.17 -13.06 -3.21
N THR A 29 29.34 -14.08 -3.44
CA THR A 29 27.88 -13.93 -3.43
C THR A 29 27.45 -13.50 -2.03
N LEU A 30 26.89 -12.29 -1.91
CA LEU A 30 26.41 -11.77 -0.63
C LEU A 30 25.11 -12.43 -0.21
N THR A 31 24.18 -12.50 -1.16
CA THR A 31 22.86 -13.08 -0.97
C THR A 31 22.30 -13.49 -2.33
N GLY A 32 21.38 -14.45 -2.32
CA GLY A 32 20.70 -14.92 -3.51
C GLY A 32 19.35 -15.53 -3.17
N GLY A 33 18.58 -15.81 -4.20
CA GLY A 33 17.23 -16.33 -4.00
C GLY A 33 16.47 -16.49 -5.31
N ALA A 34 15.15 -16.61 -5.22
CA ALA A 34 14.26 -16.72 -6.35
C ALA A 34 13.70 -15.37 -6.79
N LEU A 35 13.55 -15.20 -8.10
CA LEU A 35 12.75 -14.16 -8.72
C LEU A 35 11.29 -14.60 -8.73
N LEU A 36 10.40 -13.79 -8.17
CA LEU A 36 8.96 -14.04 -8.17
C LEU A 36 8.28 -13.14 -9.20
N GLY A 37 7.41 -13.71 -10.03
CA GLY A 37 6.70 -12.92 -11.03
C GLY A 37 5.91 -13.73 -12.04
N THR A 38 5.79 -13.18 -13.25
CA THR A 38 5.01 -13.75 -14.35
C THR A 38 5.83 -13.86 -15.63
N ARG A 39 5.45 -14.82 -16.48
CA ARG A 39 6.00 -14.98 -17.83
C ARG A 39 4.87 -14.85 -18.84
N LYS A 40 4.99 -13.91 -19.77
CA LYS A 40 4.02 -13.74 -20.87
C LYS A 40 4.65 -14.20 -22.18
N SER A 41 4.01 -15.14 -22.85
CA SER A 41 4.34 -15.53 -24.22
C SER A 41 3.42 -14.76 -25.16
N SER A 42 3.91 -13.67 -25.76
CA SER A 42 3.25 -13.13 -26.95
C SER A 42 3.38 -14.18 -28.07
N GLY A 43 2.38 -14.33 -28.95
CA GLY A 43 2.31 -15.41 -29.96
C GLY A 43 3.40 -15.47 -31.05
N GLY A 44 4.62 -14.97 -30.77
CA GLY A 44 5.86 -15.15 -31.51
C GLY A 44 7.02 -15.58 -30.59
N ASP A 45 8.28 -15.48 -31.05
CA ASP A 45 9.48 -15.87 -30.28
C ASP A 45 9.83 -14.94 -29.08
N SER A 46 9.07 -13.86 -28.86
CA SER A 46 9.29 -12.90 -27.77
C SER A 46 8.60 -13.32 -26.47
N GLN A 47 9.40 -13.79 -25.51
CA GLN A 47 9.00 -14.00 -24.12
C GLN A 47 9.31 -12.77 -23.25
N GLN A 48 8.34 -12.34 -22.46
CA GLN A 48 8.50 -11.28 -21.47
C GLN A 48 8.48 -11.89 -20.06
N VAL A 49 9.44 -11.47 -19.22
CA VAL A 49 9.56 -11.89 -17.82
C VAL A 49 9.41 -10.66 -16.95
N SER A 50 8.30 -10.59 -16.23
CA SER A 50 8.06 -9.50 -15.27
C SER A 50 8.46 -10.01 -13.89
N VAL A 51 9.38 -9.31 -13.24
CA VAL A 51 9.83 -9.58 -11.86
C VAL A 51 9.02 -8.69 -10.93
N TRP A 52 8.21 -9.32 -10.08
CA TRP A 52 7.31 -8.62 -9.18
C TRP A 52 7.87 -8.53 -7.76
N GLY A 53 8.72 -9.48 -7.37
CA GLY A 53 9.36 -9.46 -6.06
C GLY A 53 10.47 -10.50 -5.95
N LEU A 54 11.03 -10.61 -4.76
CA LEU A 54 12.19 -11.44 -4.48
C LEU A 54 11.90 -12.34 -3.27
N LEU A 55 12.40 -13.56 -3.33
CA LEU A 55 12.39 -14.50 -2.21
C LEU A 55 13.81 -14.92 -1.91
N ARG A 56 14.35 -14.52 -0.76
CA ARG A 56 15.63 -15.02 -0.27
C ARG A 56 15.49 -16.51 0.02
N LEU A 57 16.44 -17.30 -0.45
CA LEU A 57 16.51 -18.74 -0.17
C LEU A 57 17.71 -18.99 0.74
N SER A 58 17.49 -19.40 1.99
CA SER A 58 18.57 -19.93 2.83
C SER A 58 18.86 -21.39 2.47
N LEU A 59 20.10 -21.84 2.70
CA LEU A 59 20.45 -23.27 2.62
C LEU A 59 19.68 -24.10 3.66
N ASP A 60 19.26 -23.48 4.76
CA ASP A 60 18.49 -24.12 5.83
C ASP A 60 16.98 -24.22 5.52
N ASP A 61 16.44 -23.34 4.66
CA ASP A 61 15.01 -23.31 4.32
C ASP A 61 14.60 -24.52 3.46
N ASP A 62 15.48 -24.93 2.54
CA ASP A 62 15.35 -26.17 1.75
C ASP A 62 15.49 -27.43 2.63
N ALA A 63 16.28 -27.37 3.71
CA ALA A 63 16.48 -28.48 4.64
C ALA A 63 15.29 -28.68 5.60
N ASN A 64 14.61 -27.60 5.99
CA ASN A 64 13.43 -27.61 6.85
C ASN A 64 12.09 -27.77 6.09
N GLY A 65 12.11 -27.78 4.75
CA GLY A 65 10.91 -27.93 3.92
C GLY A 65 9.94 -26.75 3.98
N GLN A 66 10.40 -25.55 4.37
CA GLN A 66 9.57 -24.36 4.40
C GLN A 66 9.37 -23.81 2.97
N SER A 67 8.26 -24.19 2.32
CA SER A 67 7.85 -23.56 1.06
C SER A 67 7.10 -22.26 1.36
N PHE A 68 7.70 -21.14 0.96
CA PHE A 68 7.04 -19.83 0.98
C PHE A 68 6.05 -19.62 -0.17
N ASP A 69 5.94 -20.58 -1.09
CA ASP A 69 5.09 -20.46 -2.29
C ASP A 69 3.60 -20.37 -1.91
N ARG A 70 3.20 -20.94 -0.77
CA ARG A 70 1.84 -20.86 -0.21
C ARG A 70 1.39 -19.43 0.12
N HIS A 71 2.34 -18.50 0.29
CA HIS A 71 2.05 -17.11 0.64
C HIS A 71 1.86 -16.23 -0.60
N LEU A 72 2.16 -16.74 -1.80
CA LEU A 72 2.06 -15.99 -3.04
C LEU A 72 0.61 -15.91 -3.52
N PRO A 73 0.20 -14.78 -4.13
CA PRO A 73 -1.09 -14.70 -4.80
C PRO A 73 -1.09 -15.59 -6.04
N GLY A 74 -2.27 -16.09 -6.41
CA GLY A 74 -2.41 -16.94 -7.60
C GLY A 74 -1.97 -16.20 -8.85
N GLY A 75 -1.23 -16.87 -9.73
CA GLY A 75 -0.66 -16.28 -10.95
C GLY A 75 0.79 -15.81 -10.81
N ILE A 76 1.26 -15.56 -9.58
CA ILE A 76 2.69 -15.32 -9.31
C ILE A 76 3.40 -16.66 -9.07
N SER A 77 4.61 -16.80 -9.61
CA SER A 77 5.42 -18.02 -9.50
C SER A 77 6.90 -17.70 -9.53
N ARG A 78 7.76 -18.70 -9.29
CA ARG A 78 9.20 -18.56 -9.46
C ARG A 78 9.53 -18.49 -10.96
N VAL A 79 10.09 -17.37 -11.40
CA VAL A 79 10.44 -17.11 -12.81
C VAL A 79 11.94 -17.15 -13.07
N GLY A 80 12.76 -17.30 -12.03
CA GLY A 80 14.21 -17.37 -12.12
C GLY A 80 14.86 -17.23 -10.76
N SER A 81 16.15 -16.88 -10.73
CA SER A 81 16.94 -16.66 -9.53
C SER A 81 17.66 -15.31 -9.57
N PHE A 82 18.07 -14.80 -8.43
CA PHE A 82 18.90 -13.60 -8.33
C PHE A 82 20.11 -13.83 -7.45
N VAL A 83 21.12 -13.00 -7.67
CA VAL A 83 22.35 -12.96 -6.87
C VAL A 83 22.83 -11.52 -6.71
N VAL A 84 23.33 -11.19 -5.53
CA VAL A 84 23.93 -9.89 -5.23
C VAL A 84 25.43 -10.05 -5.05
N VAL A 85 26.21 -9.17 -5.69
CA VAL A 85 27.68 -9.19 -5.67
C VAL A 85 28.26 -7.84 -5.22
N ARG A 86 29.40 -7.88 -4.50
CA ARG A 86 30.09 -6.70 -3.95
C ARG A 86 30.81 -5.85 -5.01
N GLY A 87 31.49 -6.48 -5.98
CA GLY A 87 32.63 -5.90 -6.69
C GLY A 87 32.42 -4.63 -7.54
N GLU A 88 33.47 -3.80 -7.64
CA GLU A 88 33.63 -2.70 -8.61
C GLU A 88 33.85 -3.28 -10.01
N THR A 89 32.80 -3.45 -10.80
CA THR A 89 32.92 -3.99 -12.17
C THR A 89 33.35 -2.90 -13.14
N SER A 90 34.62 -2.51 -13.09
CA SER A 90 35.24 -1.85 -14.24
C SER A 90 35.49 -2.91 -15.33
N LYS A 91 34.51 -3.11 -16.21
CA LYS A 91 34.61 -3.76 -17.54
C LYS A 91 35.10 -5.22 -17.61
N VAL A 92 34.23 -6.22 -17.39
CA VAL A 92 34.24 -7.47 -18.18
C VAL A 92 32.83 -8.09 -18.22
N ALA A 93 32.12 -8.02 -19.36
CA ALA A 93 30.82 -8.71 -19.54
C ALA A 93 30.91 -10.23 -19.24
N ASN A 94 32.07 -10.84 -19.57
CA ASN A 94 32.34 -12.26 -19.32
C ASN A 94 32.36 -12.65 -17.83
N GLU A 95 32.62 -11.71 -16.90
CA GLU A 95 32.66 -12.02 -15.47
C GLU A 95 31.25 -12.13 -14.86
N LEU A 96 30.34 -11.22 -15.23
CA LEU A 96 28.93 -11.32 -14.84
C LEU A 96 28.26 -12.58 -15.40
N GLU A 97 28.61 -12.95 -16.64
CA GLU A 97 28.18 -14.22 -17.24
C GLU A 97 28.65 -15.43 -16.43
N SER A 98 29.92 -15.42 -15.97
CA SER A 98 30.47 -16.50 -15.13
C SER A 98 29.75 -16.60 -13.79
N VAL A 99 29.48 -15.47 -13.13
CA VAL A 99 28.72 -15.42 -11.87
C VAL A 99 27.30 -15.98 -12.10
N ALA A 100 26.64 -15.55 -13.17
CA ALA A 100 25.30 -16.01 -13.50
C ALA A 100 25.25 -17.52 -13.77
N LEU A 101 26.24 -18.06 -14.48
CA LEU A 101 26.38 -19.50 -14.74
C LEU A 101 26.63 -20.30 -13.45
N GLN A 102 27.52 -19.82 -12.59
CA GLN A 102 27.83 -20.45 -11.32
C GLN A 102 26.59 -20.48 -10.40
N ALA A 103 25.87 -19.36 -10.32
CA ALA A 103 24.66 -19.24 -9.52
C ALA A 103 23.51 -20.13 -10.05
N ALA A 104 23.37 -20.26 -11.37
CA ALA A 104 22.34 -21.08 -12.00
C ALA A 104 22.56 -22.59 -11.81
N LYS A 105 23.77 -23.03 -11.40
CA LYS A 105 24.09 -24.45 -11.16
C LYS A 105 23.67 -25.37 -12.33
N LEU A 106 23.95 -24.94 -13.57
CA LEU A 106 23.60 -25.63 -14.84
C LEU A 106 22.09 -25.74 -15.15
N LYS A 107 21.20 -25.08 -14.41
CA LYS A 107 19.76 -25.04 -14.71
C LYS A 107 19.48 -24.11 -15.90
N ASP A 108 18.43 -24.44 -16.65
CA ASP A 108 17.87 -23.54 -17.68
C ASP A 108 16.94 -22.53 -17.00
N GLU A 109 17.46 -21.35 -16.67
CA GLU A 109 16.71 -20.34 -15.93
C GLU A 109 17.09 -18.90 -16.28
N VAL A 110 16.31 -17.96 -15.75
CA VAL A 110 16.59 -16.52 -15.81
C VAL A 110 17.34 -16.16 -14.53
N MET A 111 18.42 -15.39 -14.67
CA MET A 111 19.29 -14.98 -13.57
C MET A 111 19.40 -13.45 -13.53
N LEU A 112 19.08 -12.82 -12.41
CA LEU A 112 19.31 -11.41 -12.17
C LEU A 112 20.57 -11.23 -11.32
N VAL A 113 21.58 -10.54 -11.85
CA VAL A 113 22.81 -10.20 -11.13
C VAL A 113 22.74 -8.73 -10.74
N TYR A 114 22.73 -8.45 -9.45
CA TYR A 114 22.75 -7.09 -8.91
C TYR A 114 24.14 -6.76 -8.35
N THR A 115 24.75 -5.70 -8.86
CA THR A 115 26.09 -5.27 -8.47
C THR A 115 26.00 -4.08 -7.52
N MET A 116 26.50 -4.24 -6.29
CA MET A 116 26.40 -3.22 -5.24
C MET A 116 27.22 -1.96 -5.54
N ALA A 117 28.46 -2.11 -6.04
CA ALA A 117 29.37 -0.99 -6.22
C ALA A 117 28.87 0.10 -7.19
N ASN A 118 28.09 -0.27 -8.19
CA ASN A 118 27.53 0.65 -9.19
C ASN A 118 25.99 0.69 -9.16
N GLU A 119 25.37 -0.04 -8.24
CA GLU A 119 23.92 -0.17 -8.09
C GLU A 119 23.17 -0.59 -9.37
N THR A 120 23.79 -1.43 -10.20
CA THR A 120 23.24 -1.89 -11.48
C THR A 120 22.69 -3.31 -11.42
N ALA A 121 21.59 -3.55 -12.15
CA ALA A 121 20.99 -4.85 -12.32
C ALA A 121 21.18 -5.32 -13.78
N THR A 122 21.68 -6.54 -13.98
CA THR A 122 21.81 -7.16 -15.31
C THR A 122 21.12 -8.51 -15.31
N MET A 123 20.38 -8.83 -16.38
CA MET A 123 19.61 -10.07 -16.46
C MET A 123 20.19 -11.00 -17.52
N PHE A 124 20.29 -12.30 -17.21
CA PHE A 124 20.84 -13.33 -18.08
C PHE A 124 19.85 -14.48 -18.25
N HIS A 125 19.90 -15.14 -19.41
CA HIS A 125 19.35 -16.47 -19.60
C HIS A 125 20.49 -17.48 -19.55
N CYS A 126 20.50 -18.32 -18.53
CA CYS A 126 21.48 -19.39 -18.40
C CYS A 126 20.94 -20.65 -19.09
N LYS A 127 21.65 -21.16 -20.10
CA LYS A 127 21.39 -22.46 -20.72
C LYS A 127 22.65 -23.30 -20.74
N LYS A 128 22.65 -24.40 -19.97
CA LYS A 128 23.80 -25.31 -19.84
C LYS A 128 25.05 -24.56 -19.38
N GLU A 129 26.00 -24.31 -20.30
CA GLU A 129 27.28 -23.64 -20.04
C GLU A 129 27.36 -22.24 -20.64
N LYS A 130 26.24 -21.67 -21.13
CA LYS A 130 26.20 -20.33 -21.70
C LYS A 130 25.17 -19.45 -21.00
N ALA A 131 25.63 -18.32 -20.45
CA ALA A 131 24.75 -17.21 -20.08
C ALA A 131 24.62 -16.27 -21.28
N THR A 132 23.41 -15.85 -21.59
CA THR A 132 23.15 -14.84 -22.62
C THR A 132 22.45 -13.67 -21.97
N GLU A 133 23.03 -12.48 -22.05
CA GLU A 133 22.39 -11.27 -21.52
C GLU A 133 21.05 -11.01 -22.21
N ILE A 134 20.07 -10.60 -21.41
CA ILE A 134 18.73 -10.22 -21.85
C ILE A 134 18.50 -8.76 -21.50
N SER A 135 17.84 -8.02 -22.40
CA SER A 135 17.38 -6.65 -22.12
C SER A 135 16.55 -6.60 -20.83
N LEU A 136 16.96 -5.77 -19.88
CA LEU A 136 16.24 -5.50 -18.64
C LEU A 136 15.79 -4.04 -18.63
N ALA A 137 14.48 -3.81 -18.61
CA ALA A 137 13.89 -2.49 -18.45
C ALA A 137 13.48 -2.28 -16.99
N VAL A 138 14.01 -1.21 -16.38
CA VAL A 138 13.61 -0.76 -15.05
C VAL A 138 12.40 0.17 -15.21
N VAL A 139 11.24 -0.31 -14.80
CA VAL A 139 9.99 0.46 -14.84
C VAL A 139 10.01 1.48 -13.72
N GLN A 140 9.98 2.77 -14.08
CA GLN A 140 9.85 3.86 -13.13
C GLN A 140 8.40 3.91 -12.65
N CYS A 141 8.17 3.53 -11.40
CA CYS A 141 6.87 3.48 -10.77
C CYS A 141 7.00 3.92 -9.31
N LEU A 142 5.99 4.63 -8.80
CA LEU A 142 5.91 4.95 -7.38
C LEU A 142 5.31 3.78 -6.60
N HIS A 143 4.28 3.16 -7.17
CA HIS A 143 3.50 2.12 -6.51
C HIS A 143 3.38 0.86 -7.37
N ALA A 144 3.04 -0.26 -6.72
CA ALA A 144 2.77 -1.53 -7.39
C ALA A 144 1.72 -1.40 -8.51
N ARG A 145 0.67 -0.59 -8.32
CA ARG A 145 -0.36 -0.35 -9.36
C ARG A 145 0.21 0.19 -10.68
N ASP A 146 1.25 1.01 -10.64
CA ASP A 146 1.83 1.60 -11.83
C ASP A 146 2.63 0.52 -12.59
N PHE A 147 3.33 -0.35 -11.84
CA PHE A 147 3.99 -1.51 -12.42
C PHE A 147 2.98 -2.48 -13.04
N HIS A 148 1.86 -2.76 -12.36
CA HIS A 148 0.78 -3.63 -12.87
C HIS A 148 0.28 -3.13 -14.23
N ARG A 149 0.02 -1.83 -14.35
CA ARG A 149 -0.38 -1.18 -15.60
C ARG A 149 0.70 -1.34 -16.68
N ALA A 150 1.96 -1.05 -16.35
CA ALA A 150 3.08 -1.15 -17.29
C ALA A 150 3.28 -2.57 -17.83
N VAL A 151 3.07 -3.61 -17.01
CA VAL A 151 3.22 -5.01 -17.43
C VAL A 151 1.93 -5.63 -17.98
N GLY A 152 0.80 -4.92 -17.92
CA GLY A 152 -0.50 -5.39 -18.43
C GLY A 152 -1.14 -6.48 -17.58
N TYR A 153 -1.09 -6.34 -16.25
CA TYR A 153 -1.73 -7.24 -15.29
C TYR A 153 -2.66 -6.46 -14.35
N ALA A 154 -3.59 -7.16 -13.72
CA ALA A 154 -4.44 -6.59 -12.68
C ALA A 154 -4.77 -7.63 -11.58
N PRO A 155 -4.93 -7.17 -10.33
CA PRO A 155 -5.35 -8.04 -9.23
C PRO A 155 -6.88 -8.24 -9.22
N LEU A 156 -7.31 -9.47 -8.93
CA LEU A 156 -8.68 -9.84 -8.57
C LEU A 156 -8.69 -10.46 -7.18
N ARG A 157 -9.70 -10.13 -6.40
CA ARG A 157 -9.84 -10.59 -5.02
C ARG A 157 -11.21 -11.22 -4.78
N CYS A 158 -11.28 -12.31 -4.03
CA CYS A 158 -12.51 -12.83 -3.45
C CYS A 158 -12.30 -13.11 -1.97
N ALA A 159 -13.15 -12.55 -1.12
CA ALA A 159 -13.12 -12.79 0.31
C ALA A 159 -14.40 -13.45 0.81
N VAL A 160 -14.23 -14.34 1.78
CA VAL A 160 -15.29 -15.08 2.45
C VAL A 160 -15.13 -14.84 3.94
N ASP A 161 -16.13 -14.25 4.58
CA ASP A 161 -16.17 -13.96 6.01
C ASP A 161 -17.34 -14.73 6.63
N LEU A 162 -17.02 -15.67 7.53
CA LEU A 162 -17.98 -16.53 8.20
C LEU A 162 -17.84 -16.36 9.70
N SER A 163 -18.96 -16.14 10.38
CA SER A 163 -18.99 -16.16 11.83
C SER A 163 -20.22 -16.88 12.38
N THR A 164 -20.03 -17.64 13.44
CA THR A 164 -21.09 -18.37 14.13
C THR A 164 -20.96 -18.21 15.64
N ILE A 165 -22.08 -18.29 16.35
CA ILE A 165 -22.13 -18.23 17.81
C ILE A 165 -22.44 -19.63 18.33
N GLY A 166 -21.64 -20.14 19.26
CA GLY A 166 -21.92 -21.42 19.93
C GLY A 166 -21.00 -22.55 19.49
N ASN A 167 -21.31 -23.26 18.41
CA ASN A 167 -20.65 -24.52 18.06
C ASN A 167 -19.70 -24.39 16.85
N LYS A 168 -18.41 -24.68 17.06
CA LYS A 168 -17.35 -24.76 16.05
C LYS A 168 -17.70 -25.65 14.85
N ASN A 169 -18.44 -26.74 15.06
CA ASN A 169 -18.90 -27.64 13.98
C ASN A 169 -19.86 -26.95 13.01
N SER A 170 -20.63 -25.96 13.47
CA SER A 170 -21.50 -25.15 12.61
C SER A 170 -20.68 -24.32 11.63
N LEU A 171 -19.60 -23.71 12.10
CA LEU A 171 -18.67 -22.96 11.26
C LEU A 171 -17.97 -23.87 10.26
N LEU A 172 -17.51 -25.06 10.69
CA LEU A 172 -16.91 -26.05 9.81
C LEU A 172 -17.89 -26.52 8.72
N HIS A 173 -19.16 -26.74 9.06
CA HIS A 173 -20.17 -27.11 8.07
C HIS A 173 -20.41 -25.99 7.06
N GLN A 174 -20.44 -24.72 7.51
CA GLN A 174 -20.49 -23.57 6.60
C GLN A 174 -19.27 -23.53 5.68
N LEU A 175 -18.05 -23.67 6.22
CA LEU A 175 -16.81 -23.71 5.43
C LEU A 175 -16.82 -24.82 4.37
N GLU A 176 -17.28 -26.03 4.71
CA GLU A 176 -17.41 -27.11 3.72
C GLU A 176 -18.36 -26.75 2.58
N LYS A 177 -19.39 -25.94 2.84
CA LYS A 177 -20.29 -25.43 1.79
C LYS A 177 -19.58 -24.52 0.79
N TYR A 178 -18.77 -23.60 1.29
CA TYR A 178 -17.98 -22.68 0.46
C TYR A 178 -16.85 -23.43 -0.28
N LYS A 179 -16.23 -24.42 0.36
CA LYS A 179 -15.27 -25.32 -0.28
C LYS A 179 -15.91 -26.14 -1.40
N ALA A 180 -17.11 -26.66 -1.20
CA ALA A 180 -17.85 -27.38 -2.24
C ALA A 180 -18.13 -26.48 -3.45
N ALA A 181 -18.61 -25.25 -3.22
CA ALA A 181 -18.88 -24.26 -4.28
C ALA A 181 -17.64 -23.85 -5.09
N THR A 182 -16.43 -24.09 -4.59
CA THR A 182 -15.17 -23.74 -5.26
C THR A 182 -14.45 -24.94 -5.86
N ARG A 183 -14.93 -26.16 -5.59
CA ARG A 183 -14.27 -27.40 -6.00
C ARG A 183 -14.37 -27.63 -7.51
N GLU A 184 -15.57 -27.44 -8.06
CA GLU A 184 -15.90 -27.71 -9.46
C GLU A 184 -16.53 -26.48 -10.10
N ASP A 185 -16.47 -26.40 -11.44
CA ASP A 185 -16.97 -25.24 -12.18
C ASP A 185 -18.50 -25.11 -12.12
N GLY A 186 -19.23 -26.22 -12.03
CA GLY A 186 -20.70 -26.23 -12.10
C GLY A 186 -21.41 -25.51 -10.95
N ASP A 187 -20.75 -25.43 -9.80
CA ASP A 187 -21.29 -24.83 -8.56
C ASP A 187 -20.68 -23.46 -8.24
N PHE A 188 -19.76 -22.98 -9.08
CA PHE A 188 -19.07 -21.72 -8.85
C PHE A 188 -19.79 -20.56 -9.52
N TYR A 189 -20.46 -19.75 -8.70
CA TYR A 189 -21.15 -18.53 -9.10
C TYR A 189 -20.60 -17.34 -8.35
N VAL A 190 -20.41 -16.24 -9.05
CA VAL A 190 -19.85 -15.01 -8.46
C VAL A 190 -20.67 -13.80 -8.82
N ARG A 191 -20.70 -12.82 -7.92
CA ARG A 191 -21.21 -11.48 -8.21
C ARG A 191 -20.03 -10.53 -8.40
N VAL A 192 -20.04 -9.80 -9.51
CA VAL A 192 -18.97 -8.84 -9.86
C VAL A 192 -19.56 -7.48 -10.23
N GLY A 193 -18.84 -6.41 -9.88
CA GLY A 193 -19.14 -5.07 -10.39
C GLY A 193 -18.68 -4.98 -11.85
N VAL A 194 -19.56 -4.50 -12.74
CA VAL A 194 -19.27 -4.33 -14.17
C VAL A 194 -19.62 -2.90 -14.58
N THR A 195 -18.67 -2.24 -15.25
CA THR A 195 -18.87 -0.90 -15.79
C THR A 195 -19.74 -0.96 -17.05
N GLN A 196 -20.86 -0.22 -17.08
CA GLN A 196 -21.80 -0.17 -18.21
C GLN A 196 -21.71 1.16 -18.98
N GLY A 197 -20.57 1.42 -19.62
CA GLY A 197 -20.34 2.68 -20.34
C GLY A 197 -20.67 3.90 -19.47
N LYS A 198 -21.41 4.88 -20.00
CA LYS A 198 -21.75 6.13 -19.29
C LYS A 198 -22.77 5.99 -18.14
N LYS A 199 -23.27 4.78 -17.84
CA LYS A 199 -24.36 4.54 -16.88
C LYS A 199 -23.87 4.12 -15.48
N GLY A 200 -22.58 4.21 -15.21
CA GLY A 200 -22.01 3.78 -13.93
C GLY A 200 -21.81 2.26 -13.85
N ARG A 201 -21.50 1.80 -12.65
CA ARG A 201 -21.12 0.41 -12.37
C ARG A 201 -22.30 -0.35 -11.74
N SER A 202 -22.49 -1.61 -12.12
CA SER A 202 -23.61 -2.43 -11.66
C SER A 202 -23.20 -3.87 -11.42
N PHE A 203 -23.86 -4.56 -10.50
CA PHE A 203 -23.58 -5.97 -10.25
C PHE A 203 -24.15 -6.89 -11.33
N ARG A 204 -23.33 -7.87 -11.73
CA ARG A 204 -23.66 -9.00 -12.61
C ARG A 204 -23.40 -10.31 -11.88
N VAL A 205 -24.12 -11.37 -12.22
CA VAL A 205 -23.87 -12.71 -11.66
C VAL A 205 -23.33 -13.61 -12.74
N LEU A 206 -22.12 -14.10 -12.56
CA LEU A 206 -21.42 -14.93 -13.53
C LEU A 206 -21.31 -16.38 -13.03
N ASN A 207 -21.40 -17.32 -13.95
CA ASN A 207 -20.95 -18.70 -13.71
C ASN A 207 -19.42 -18.80 -13.87
N ALA A 208 -18.85 -20.00 -13.66
CA ALA A 208 -17.41 -20.25 -13.84
C ALA A 208 -16.86 -19.91 -15.24
N ARG A 209 -17.70 -19.92 -16.27
CA ARG A 209 -17.32 -19.58 -17.65
C ARG A 209 -17.36 -18.07 -17.93
N GLY A 210 -17.73 -17.26 -16.95
CA GLY A 210 -17.87 -15.81 -17.10
C GLY A 210 -19.16 -15.38 -17.83
N GLU A 211 -20.14 -16.27 -17.96
CA GLU A 211 -21.43 -15.98 -18.60
C GLU A 211 -22.41 -15.37 -17.59
N ASP A 212 -23.10 -14.29 -17.96
CA ASP A 212 -24.12 -13.65 -17.10
C ASP A 212 -25.41 -14.48 -17.07
N VAL A 213 -25.65 -15.16 -15.96
CA VAL A 213 -26.77 -16.10 -15.77
C VAL A 213 -28.12 -15.42 -15.54
N LEU A 214 -28.14 -14.11 -15.28
CA LEU A 214 -29.37 -13.35 -15.07
C LEU A 214 -29.82 -12.59 -16.32
N SER A 215 -28.96 -12.50 -17.35
CA SER A 215 -29.29 -11.81 -18.59
C SER A 215 -29.93 -12.75 -19.61
N SER A 216 -30.96 -12.27 -20.31
CA SER A 216 -31.69 -13.02 -21.35
C SER A 216 -31.04 -12.98 -22.73
N SER A 217 -29.88 -12.32 -22.88
CA SER A 217 -29.13 -12.16 -24.11
C SER A 217 -27.69 -12.63 -23.92
N ASP A 218 -27.16 -13.33 -24.92
CA ASP A 218 -25.80 -13.88 -24.97
C ASP A 218 -24.75 -12.76 -24.77
N ASN A 219 -24.22 -12.60 -23.55
CA ASN A 219 -23.33 -11.50 -23.20
C ASN A 219 -22.17 -12.02 -22.37
N THR A 220 -21.13 -12.48 -23.05
CA THR A 220 -19.82 -12.66 -22.44
C THR A 220 -19.35 -11.34 -21.84
N VAL A 221 -19.04 -11.34 -20.55
CA VAL A 221 -18.49 -10.16 -19.87
C VAL A 221 -17.00 -10.08 -20.19
N LEU A 222 -16.52 -8.90 -20.55
CA LEU A 222 -15.09 -8.67 -20.76
C LEU A 222 -14.41 -8.37 -19.43
N LEU A 223 -13.23 -8.94 -19.21
CA LEU A 223 -12.47 -8.73 -17.97
C LEU A 223 -12.21 -7.24 -17.71
N GLN A 224 -11.89 -6.47 -18.75
CA GLN A 224 -11.69 -5.01 -18.68
C GLN A 224 -12.87 -4.26 -18.08
N SER A 225 -14.10 -4.75 -18.22
CA SER A 225 -15.30 -4.13 -17.63
C SER A 225 -15.44 -4.41 -16.13
N ILE A 226 -14.75 -5.43 -15.61
CA ILE A 226 -14.66 -5.78 -14.19
C ILE A 226 -13.47 -5.05 -13.54
N LEU A 227 -12.42 -4.77 -14.29
CA LEU A 227 -11.24 -4.08 -13.76
C LEU A 227 -11.51 -2.57 -13.55
N PRO A 228 -10.70 -1.89 -12.72
CA PRO A 228 -10.73 -0.43 -12.61
C PRO A 228 -10.42 0.23 -13.95
N GLU A 229 -11.05 1.37 -14.23
CA GLU A 229 -10.69 2.17 -15.40
C GLU A 229 -9.27 2.74 -15.22
N ILE A 230 -8.50 2.73 -16.31
CA ILE A 230 -7.18 3.35 -16.35
C ILE A 230 -7.43 4.84 -16.59
N ASP A 231 -7.32 5.64 -15.54
CA ASP A 231 -7.43 7.08 -15.64
C ASP A 231 -6.11 7.62 -16.22
N ASP A 232 -6.07 7.84 -17.55
CA ASP A 232 -4.91 8.36 -18.31
C ASP A 232 -4.59 9.84 -17.99
N SER A 233 -5.07 10.39 -16.87
CA SER A 233 -4.93 11.81 -16.55
C SER A 233 -3.53 12.23 -16.11
N THR A 234 -2.54 11.32 -16.10
CA THR A 234 -1.14 11.63 -15.75
C THR A 234 -0.13 11.49 -16.88
N ASP A 235 -0.51 11.10 -18.10
CA ASP A 235 0.44 11.00 -19.22
C ASP A 235 0.13 11.98 -20.36
N ASP A 236 1.19 12.68 -20.77
CA ASP A 236 1.35 13.55 -21.95
C ASP A 236 1.16 15.07 -21.75
N ALA A 237 2.12 15.67 -21.07
CA ALA A 237 2.49 17.08 -21.27
C ALA A 237 3.24 17.25 -22.60
N GLY A 238 2.51 17.15 -23.72
CA GLY A 238 3.03 17.32 -25.08
C GLY A 238 2.05 18.07 -25.98
N GLU A 239 2.29 19.37 -26.17
CA GLU A 239 1.76 20.25 -27.23
C GLU A 239 0.41 19.96 -27.91
N SER A 240 -0.60 20.81 -27.65
CA SER A 240 -1.03 21.88 -28.58
C SER A 240 -2.44 22.42 -28.29
N LYS A 241 -2.57 23.74 -28.43
CA LYS A 241 -3.73 24.57 -28.10
C LYS A 241 -4.95 24.28 -28.98
N SER A 242 -6.15 24.32 -28.40
CA SER A 242 -7.26 25.05 -29.04
C SER A 242 -8.24 25.69 -28.04
N LYS A 243 -8.46 26.99 -28.24
CA LYS A 243 -9.29 27.90 -27.42
C LYS A 243 -10.77 27.54 -27.48
N LYS A 244 -11.45 27.42 -26.33
CA LYS A 244 -12.89 27.67 -26.22
C LYS A 244 -13.22 28.56 -25.02
N LYS A 245 -13.67 29.78 -25.33
CA LYS A 245 -14.29 30.75 -24.42
C LYS A 245 -15.45 30.10 -23.65
N LYS A 246 -15.46 30.16 -22.31
CA LYS A 246 -16.68 30.03 -21.51
C LYS A 246 -16.91 31.30 -20.69
N LYS A 247 -18.12 31.84 -20.84
CA LYS A 247 -18.68 33.01 -20.18
C LYS A 247 -18.91 32.73 -18.68
N ASN A 248 -18.59 33.72 -17.86
CA ASN A 248 -18.90 33.78 -16.44
C ASN A 248 -20.41 33.71 -16.16
N GLY A 249 -20.79 32.86 -15.21
CA GLY A 249 -22.10 32.86 -14.55
C GLY A 249 -21.94 32.40 -13.10
N LYS A 250 -21.87 33.35 -12.17
CA LYS A 250 -21.89 33.13 -10.72
C LYS A 250 -23.24 32.51 -10.30
N MET A 251 -23.22 31.37 -9.63
CA MET A 251 -24.23 31.02 -8.63
C MET A 251 -23.57 30.36 -7.42
N GLN A 252 -23.61 31.07 -6.29
CA GLN A 252 -23.30 30.54 -4.97
C GLN A 252 -24.28 29.41 -4.65
N LYS A 253 -23.79 28.21 -4.33
CA LYS A 253 -24.57 27.19 -3.62
C LYS A 253 -24.02 27.03 -2.21
N LYS A 254 -24.93 27.22 -1.26
CA LYS A 254 -24.75 27.02 0.18
C LYS A 254 -24.44 25.55 0.49
N ALA A 255 -23.68 25.40 1.56
CA ALA A 255 -23.31 24.18 2.27
C ALA A 255 -24.44 23.15 2.42
N GLY A 256 -24.07 21.89 2.25
CA GLY A 256 -24.91 20.72 2.48
C GLY A 256 -24.15 19.47 2.06
N ASN A 257 -23.45 18.88 3.02
CA ASN A 257 -22.73 17.62 2.87
C ASN A 257 -23.72 16.51 2.45
N LYS A 258 -23.66 16.12 1.18
CA LYS A 258 -24.21 14.87 0.66
C LYS A 258 -23.29 14.47 -0.47
N LYS A 259 -22.49 13.41 -0.25
CA LYS A 259 -21.93 12.64 -1.35
C LYS A 259 -23.06 12.38 -2.34
N THR A 260 -22.88 12.78 -3.59
CA THR A 260 -23.87 12.49 -4.63
C THR A 260 -23.96 10.98 -4.80
N PRO A 261 -25.15 10.38 -4.99
CA PRO A 261 -25.30 8.93 -5.20
C PRO A 261 -24.40 8.38 -6.32
N ALA A 262 -24.04 9.23 -7.29
CA ALA A 262 -23.17 8.90 -8.40
C ALA A 262 -21.73 8.49 -7.99
N GLU A 263 -21.14 9.07 -6.94
CA GLU A 263 -19.76 8.70 -6.51
C GLU A 263 -19.73 7.39 -5.72
N GLU A 264 -20.82 7.06 -5.01
CA GLU A 264 -20.96 5.76 -4.33
C GLU A 264 -21.16 4.61 -5.32
N ASP A 265 -21.85 4.87 -6.44
CA ASP A 265 -22.08 3.90 -7.51
C ASP A 265 -20.82 3.57 -8.34
N GLU A 266 -19.83 4.48 -8.41
CA GLU A 266 -18.59 4.27 -9.17
C GLU A 266 -17.60 3.30 -8.50
N LYS A 267 -17.57 3.26 -7.15
CA LYS A 267 -16.67 2.39 -6.37
C LYS A 267 -17.24 1.00 -6.07
N VAL A 268 -18.41 0.69 -6.62
CA VAL A 268 -19.10 -0.59 -6.38
C VAL A 268 -18.24 -1.76 -6.88
N GLY A 269 -17.95 -2.69 -5.97
CA GLY A 269 -17.18 -3.91 -6.30
C GLY A 269 -15.67 -3.70 -6.36
N PHE A 270 -15.13 -2.65 -5.73
CA PHE A 270 -13.70 -2.46 -5.55
C PHE A 270 -13.28 -2.49 -4.08
N LEU A 271 -12.07 -2.98 -3.83
CA LEU A 271 -11.34 -2.84 -2.58
C LEU A 271 -10.26 -1.75 -2.77
N PRO A 272 -10.43 -0.53 -2.24
CA PRO A 272 -9.40 0.50 -2.33
C PRO A 272 -8.16 0.11 -1.52
N SER A 273 -6.99 0.35 -2.11
CA SER A 273 -5.67 0.20 -1.50
C SER A 273 -4.76 1.37 -1.88
N LEU A 274 -3.87 1.77 -0.97
CA LEU A 274 -2.89 2.81 -1.25
C LEU A 274 -1.76 2.32 -2.18
N GLU A 275 -1.34 1.07 -2.08
CA GLU A 275 -0.22 0.52 -2.87
C GLU A 275 -0.70 -0.03 -4.22
N TYR A 276 -1.86 -0.72 -4.21
CA TYR A 276 -2.37 -1.44 -5.38
C TYR A 276 -3.49 -0.70 -6.11
N GLY A 277 -3.88 0.49 -5.63
CA GLY A 277 -5.06 1.19 -6.15
C GLY A 277 -6.35 0.43 -5.85
N ASP A 278 -7.38 0.64 -6.66
CA ASP A 278 -8.63 -0.12 -6.55
C ASP A 278 -8.42 -1.56 -7.06
N ILE A 279 -8.72 -2.55 -6.22
CA ILE A 279 -8.66 -3.97 -6.57
C ILE A 279 -10.08 -4.48 -6.86
N ALA A 280 -10.30 -5.12 -8.01
CA ALA A 280 -11.61 -5.67 -8.36
C ALA A 280 -11.99 -6.82 -7.41
N ASN A 281 -13.12 -6.65 -6.71
CA ASN A 281 -13.65 -7.58 -5.74
C ASN A 281 -14.76 -8.43 -6.37
N VAL A 282 -14.62 -9.74 -6.21
CA VAL A 282 -15.51 -10.79 -6.69
C VAL A 282 -16.17 -11.43 -5.48
N ASP A 283 -17.49 -11.42 -5.40
CA ASP A 283 -18.22 -12.02 -4.29
C ASP A 283 -18.65 -13.44 -4.65
N LEU A 284 -18.17 -14.45 -3.92
CA LEU A 284 -18.63 -15.83 -4.08
C LEU A 284 -20.09 -15.96 -3.62
N LEU A 285 -20.93 -16.51 -4.49
CA LEU A 285 -22.32 -16.84 -4.18
C LEU A 285 -22.43 -18.33 -3.89
N VAL A 286 -23.05 -18.65 -2.76
CA VAL A 286 -23.28 -20.04 -2.33
C VAL A 286 -24.78 -20.29 -2.24
N SER A 287 -25.24 -21.38 -2.84
CA SER A 287 -26.64 -21.80 -2.76
C SER A 287 -27.08 -21.90 -1.31
N LEU A 288 -28.31 -21.51 -0.97
CA LEU A 288 -28.87 -21.73 0.37
C LEU A 288 -29.40 -23.15 0.57
N ALA A 289 -29.50 -23.95 -0.50
CA ALA A 289 -29.94 -25.34 -0.41
C ALA A 289 -29.00 -26.19 0.48
N PRO A 290 -29.50 -27.28 1.09
CA PRO A 290 -28.67 -28.25 1.78
C PRO A 290 -27.59 -28.84 0.86
N LEU A 291 -26.44 -29.21 1.43
CA LEU A 291 -25.38 -29.91 0.70
C LEU A 291 -25.77 -31.35 0.34
N ASP A 292 -26.61 -31.98 1.17
CA ASP A 292 -27.11 -33.33 0.93
C ASP A 292 -28.35 -33.25 0.00
N ALA A 293 -28.22 -33.78 -1.21
CA ALA A 293 -29.29 -33.82 -2.21
C ALA A 293 -30.51 -34.64 -1.75
N THR A 294 -30.38 -35.43 -0.68
CA THR A 294 -31.48 -36.20 -0.07
C THR A 294 -32.19 -35.45 1.06
N ALA A 295 -31.67 -34.31 1.52
CA ALA A 295 -32.31 -33.50 2.54
C ALA A 295 -33.51 -32.74 1.96
N GLU A 296 -34.63 -32.71 2.70
CA GLU A 296 -35.82 -31.95 2.29
C GLU A 296 -35.47 -30.47 2.11
N ALA A 297 -35.72 -29.94 0.91
CA ALA A 297 -35.58 -28.53 0.58
C ALA A 297 -36.62 -27.71 1.36
N THR A 298 -36.24 -27.28 2.55
CA THR A 298 -37.04 -26.39 3.39
C THR A 298 -36.64 -24.94 3.13
N ALA A 299 -37.61 -24.02 3.19
CA ALA A 299 -37.31 -22.60 3.07
C ALA A 299 -36.32 -22.17 4.19
N PRO A 300 -35.31 -21.33 3.89
CA PRO A 300 -34.36 -20.89 4.90
C PRO A 300 -35.10 -20.19 6.05
N VAL A 301 -34.97 -20.73 7.27
CA VAL A 301 -35.57 -20.17 8.49
C VAL A 301 -34.54 -19.31 9.20
N VAL A 302 -34.83 -18.02 9.35
CA VAL A 302 -34.04 -17.14 10.21
C VAL A 302 -34.44 -17.40 11.66
N THR A 303 -33.58 -18.09 12.39
CA THR A 303 -33.77 -18.32 13.83
C THR A 303 -33.16 -17.15 14.61
N ILE A 304 -33.99 -16.29 15.19
CA ILE A 304 -33.55 -15.30 16.16
C ILE A 304 -33.46 -16.01 17.52
N PRO A 305 -32.25 -16.25 18.06
CA PRO A 305 -32.15 -16.92 19.35
C PRO A 305 -32.81 -16.08 20.44
N VAL A 306 -33.72 -16.69 21.19
CA VAL A 306 -34.28 -16.09 22.42
C VAL A 306 -33.13 -15.86 23.40
N PRO A 307 -33.06 -14.71 24.13
CA PRO A 307 -32.04 -14.50 25.14
C PRO A 307 -32.04 -15.67 26.14
N SER A 308 -30.99 -16.49 26.10
CA SER A 308 -30.89 -17.64 26.99
C SER A 308 -30.57 -17.17 28.41
N ALA A 309 -31.23 -17.76 29.40
CA ALA A 309 -30.92 -17.59 30.82
C ALA A 309 -29.59 -18.28 31.24
N SER A 310 -28.83 -18.87 30.31
CA SER A 310 -27.53 -19.49 30.61
C SER A 310 -26.49 -18.43 30.97
N LYS A 311 -25.83 -18.59 32.13
CA LYS A 311 -24.81 -17.65 32.64
C LYS A 311 -23.45 -17.73 31.92
N SER A 312 -23.23 -18.68 31.01
CA SER A 312 -21.98 -18.77 30.24
C SER A 312 -22.07 -17.94 28.95
N PRO A 313 -21.08 -17.09 28.65
CA PRO A 313 -21.02 -16.37 27.38
C PRO A 313 -20.87 -17.39 26.25
N ARG A 314 -21.70 -17.28 25.21
CA ARG A 314 -21.52 -18.09 23.99
C ARG A 314 -20.30 -17.56 23.24
N GLN A 315 -19.30 -18.41 23.04
CA GLN A 315 -18.12 -18.08 22.25
C GLN A 315 -18.51 -17.85 20.79
N ARG A 316 -17.92 -16.83 20.18
CA ARG A 316 -18.06 -16.53 18.75
C ARG A 316 -16.89 -17.16 18.02
N PHE A 317 -17.19 -17.97 17.02
CA PHE A 317 -16.19 -18.52 16.11
C PHE A 317 -16.18 -17.75 14.80
N HIS A 318 -15.00 -17.54 14.22
CA HIS A 318 -14.81 -16.79 12.98
C HIS A 318 -13.84 -17.52 12.05
N ALA A 319 -14.16 -17.52 10.76
CA ALA A 319 -13.29 -18.03 9.71
C ALA A 319 -13.28 -17.06 8.53
N HIS A 320 -12.09 -16.66 8.09
CA HIS A 320 -11.93 -15.72 6.99
C HIS A 320 -10.98 -16.27 5.93
N GLY A 321 -11.44 -16.28 4.67
CA GLY A 321 -10.62 -16.44 3.48
C GLY A 321 -10.54 -15.10 2.74
N ASP A 322 -9.36 -14.76 2.23
CA ASP A 322 -9.10 -13.58 1.43
C ASP A 322 -8.15 -13.98 0.29
N ALA A 323 -8.72 -14.50 -0.80
CA ALA A 323 -7.96 -15.00 -1.92
C ALA A 323 -7.71 -13.88 -2.93
N LEU A 324 -6.45 -13.72 -3.34
CA LEU A 324 -6.03 -12.75 -4.34
C LEU A 324 -5.27 -13.45 -5.46
N VAL A 325 -5.56 -13.05 -6.69
CA VAL A 325 -4.86 -13.51 -7.89
C VAL A 325 -4.48 -12.33 -8.75
N VAL A 326 -3.46 -12.52 -9.58
CA VAL A 326 -2.99 -11.52 -10.54
C VAL A 326 -3.12 -12.13 -11.94
N VAL A 327 -3.82 -11.43 -12.83
CA VAL A 327 -4.17 -11.95 -14.17
C VAL A 327 -3.77 -10.95 -15.26
N PRO A 328 -3.39 -11.40 -16.47
CA PRO A 328 -3.22 -10.52 -17.61
C PRO A 328 -4.53 -9.78 -17.93
N VAL A 329 -4.47 -8.49 -18.22
CA VAL A 329 -5.68 -7.69 -18.53
C VAL A 329 -6.37 -8.12 -19.84
N ASP A 330 -5.67 -8.85 -20.68
CA ASP A 330 -6.12 -9.43 -21.95
C ASP A 330 -6.64 -10.88 -21.83
N SER A 331 -6.64 -11.45 -20.61
CA SER A 331 -7.20 -12.79 -20.37
C SER A 331 -8.73 -12.82 -20.41
N SER A 332 -9.29 -13.99 -20.66
CA SER A 332 -10.73 -14.21 -20.57
C SER A 332 -11.20 -14.18 -19.11
N VAL A 333 -12.48 -13.85 -18.90
CA VAL A 333 -13.08 -13.91 -17.55
C VAL A 333 -13.06 -15.34 -17.01
N GLU A 334 -13.24 -16.36 -17.86
CA GLU A 334 -13.15 -17.77 -17.49
C GLU A 334 -11.77 -18.12 -16.91
N GLU A 335 -10.68 -17.78 -17.59
CA GLU A 335 -9.31 -18.03 -17.11
C GLU A 335 -9.04 -17.34 -15.77
N ALA A 336 -9.49 -16.08 -15.65
CA ALA A 336 -9.31 -15.29 -14.45
C ALA A 336 -10.10 -15.87 -13.25
N LEU A 337 -11.36 -16.26 -13.48
CA LEU A 337 -12.21 -16.89 -12.46
C LEU A 337 -11.73 -18.30 -12.11
N ALA A 338 -11.22 -19.08 -13.06
CA ALA A 338 -10.65 -20.40 -12.78
C ALA A 338 -9.42 -20.31 -11.86
N LEU A 339 -8.54 -19.33 -12.10
CA LEU A 339 -7.40 -19.07 -11.22
C LEU A 339 -7.85 -18.64 -9.82
N LEU A 340 -8.80 -17.70 -9.74
CA LEU A 340 -9.37 -17.23 -8.47
C LEU A 340 -10.05 -18.35 -7.69
N ARG A 341 -10.85 -19.19 -8.38
CA ARG A 341 -11.55 -20.33 -7.80
C ARG A 341 -10.58 -21.32 -7.17
N ARG A 342 -9.51 -21.67 -7.90
CA ARG A 342 -8.46 -22.57 -7.39
C ARG A 342 -7.78 -22.00 -6.15
N GLN A 343 -7.34 -20.73 -6.20
CA GLN A 343 -6.69 -20.06 -5.07
C GLN A 343 -7.61 -20.02 -3.84
N LEU A 344 -8.89 -19.67 -4.05
CA LEU A 344 -9.89 -19.62 -2.99
C LEU A 344 -10.16 -21.00 -2.40
N HIS A 345 -10.25 -22.04 -3.22
CA HIS A 345 -10.45 -23.42 -2.76
C HIS A 345 -9.30 -23.90 -1.87
N GLU A 346 -8.05 -23.66 -2.30
CA GLU A 346 -6.84 -24.01 -1.56
C GLU A 346 -6.80 -23.28 -0.22
N GLN A 347 -7.06 -21.97 -0.22
CA GLN A 347 -7.04 -21.16 1.01
C GLN A 347 -8.17 -21.51 1.97
N LEU A 348 -9.40 -21.74 1.49
CA LEU A 348 -10.52 -22.20 2.32
C LEU A 348 -10.27 -23.59 2.90
N THR A 349 -9.58 -24.46 2.16
CA THR A 349 -9.18 -25.78 2.65
C THR A 349 -8.16 -25.66 3.77
N GLU A 350 -7.18 -24.77 3.64
CA GLU A 350 -6.21 -24.49 4.69
C GLU A 350 -6.89 -23.93 5.95
N VAL A 351 -7.74 -22.91 5.80
CA VAL A 351 -8.51 -22.32 6.92
C VAL A 351 -9.37 -23.39 7.62
N ALA A 352 -10.04 -24.25 6.85
CA ALA A 352 -10.85 -25.33 7.42
C ALA A 352 -9.99 -26.38 8.14
N ASN A 353 -8.83 -26.75 7.60
CA ASN A 353 -7.92 -27.71 8.24
C ASN A 353 -7.32 -27.16 9.53
N ARG A 354 -6.88 -25.89 9.53
CA ARG A 354 -6.41 -25.21 10.74
C ARG A 354 -7.49 -25.15 11.79
N LEU A 355 -8.71 -24.74 11.41
CA LEU A 355 -9.82 -24.69 12.35
C LEU A 355 -10.14 -26.09 12.92
N LYS A 356 -10.13 -27.15 12.10
CA LYS A 356 -10.35 -28.54 12.56
C LYS A 356 -9.29 -29.01 13.56
N ASN A 357 -8.03 -28.69 13.30
CA ASN A 357 -6.89 -29.15 14.09
C ASN A 357 -6.61 -28.26 15.32
N ALA A 358 -7.10 -27.02 15.31
CA ALA A 358 -6.94 -26.09 16.41
C ALA A 358 -7.67 -26.55 17.68
N SER A 359 -7.14 -26.18 18.84
CA SER A 359 -7.82 -26.35 20.13
C SER A 359 -9.16 -25.60 20.17
N ASP A 360 -10.00 -25.94 21.15
CA ASP A 360 -11.28 -25.25 21.37
C ASP A 360 -11.09 -23.80 21.86
N SER A 361 -9.89 -23.41 22.28
CA SER A 361 -9.56 -22.02 22.61
C SER A 361 -9.47 -21.12 21.39
N VAL A 362 -9.08 -21.65 20.21
CA VAL A 362 -9.00 -20.87 18.97
C VAL A 362 -10.40 -20.49 18.50
N ALA A 363 -10.70 -19.21 18.62
CA ALA A 363 -11.99 -18.63 18.24
C ALA A 363 -11.99 -18.19 16.78
N SER A 364 -10.83 -17.83 16.21
CA SER A 364 -10.77 -17.28 14.86
C SER A 364 -9.59 -17.83 14.06
N VAL A 365 -9.83 -18.16 12.79
CA VAL A 365 -8.78 -18.46 11.81
C VAL A 365 -9.02 -17.57 10.60
N ALA A 366 -8.06 -16.72 10.26
CA ALA A 366 -8.23 -15.71 9.22
C ALA A 366 -7.02 -15.63 8.30
N ALA A 367 -7.25 -15.70 6.99
CA ALA A 367 -6.26 -15.37 5.98
C ALA A 367 -6.28 -13.87 5.67
N HIS A 368 -5.10 -13.27 5.57
CA HIS A 368 -4.91 -11.85 5.35
C HIS A 368 -3.93 -11.60 4.21
N GLN A 369 -4.19 -10.54 3.43
CA GLN A 369 -3.28 -10.04 2.40
C GLN A 369 -2.53 -8.83 2.95
N PHE A 370 -1.19 -8.83 2.87
CA PHE A 370 -0.32 -7.77 3.38
C PHE A 370 0.43 -7.07 2.24
N PRO A 371 0.39 -5.73 2.13
CA PRO A 371 1.25 -5.02 1.20
C PRO A 371 2.73 -5.21 1.59
N LEU A 372 3.60 -5.12 0.59
CA LEU A 372 5.05 -5.25 0.76
C LEU A 372 5.73 -3.95 0.30
N ASP A 373 6.83 -3.61 0.94
CA ASP A 373 7.69 -2.50 0.53
C ASP A 373 8.49 -2.92 -0.72
N GLY A 374 8.22 -2.25 -1.84
CA GLY A 374 8.94 -2.37 -3.11
C GLY A 374 8.59 -3.58 -3.98
N ALA A 375 7.98 -4.64 -3.41
CA ALA A 375 7.45 -5.74 -4.19
C ALA A 375 6.04 -5.42 -4.71
N ALA A 376 5.77 -5.78 -5.96
CA ALA A 376 4.54 -5.45 -6.65
C ALA A 376 3.39 -6.45 -6.38
N PHE A 377 3.41 -7.22 -5.29
CA PHE A 377 2.31 -8.13 -4.95
C PHE A 377 2.11 -8.22 -3.43
N PRO A 378 0.87 -8.44 -2.95
CA PRO A 378 0.63 -8.64 -1.54
C PRO A 378 0.93 -10.07 -1.12
N LEU A 379 1.32 -10.24 0.13
CA LEU A 379 1.62 -11.53 0.73
C LEU A 379 0.43 -12.07 1.52
N SER A 380 0.04 -13.31 1.24
CA SER A 380 -1.01 -14.01 1.98
C SER A 380 -0.44 -14.66 3.23
N ASN A 381 -0.98 -14.39 4.41
CA ASN A 381 -0.65 -15.13 5.63
C ASN A 381 -1.89 -15.38 6.49
N SER A 382 -1.95 -16.53 7.14
CA SER A 382 -3.08 -16.93 7.97
C SER A 382 -2.72 -16.86 9.45
N THR A 383 -3.60 -16.27 10.24
CA THR A 383 -3.47 -16.10 11.69
C THR A 383 -4.54 -16.89 12.42
N ASP A 384 -4.15 -17.48 13.55
CA ASP A 384 -5.05 -18.17 14.47
C ASP A 384 -5.15 -17.31 15.73
N ASP A 385 -6.37 -16.95 16.13
CA ASP A 385 -6.62 -16.11 17.31
C ASP A 385 -7.45 -16.90 18.34
N ASP A 386 -6.89 -17.03 19.54
CA ASP A 386 -7.48 -17.70 20.70
C ASP A 386 -8.17 -16.74 21.67
N GLY A 387 -8.26 -15.45 21.31
CA GLY A 387 -8.85 -14.41 22.13
C GLY A 387 -7.94 -13.92 23.26
N SER A 388 -6.68 -14.36 23.30
CA SER A 388 -5.64 -13.76 24.13
C SER A 388 -4.91 -12.65 23.36
N ASP A 389 -4.53 -11.56 24.03
CA ASP A 389 -3.73 -10.47 23.44
C ASP A 389 -2.36 -10.94 22.87
N GLY A 390 -1.99 -12.21 23.09
CA GLY A 390 -0.71 -12.82 22.72
C GLY A 390 -0.68 -13.58 21.39
N ALA A 391 -1.82 -13.89 20.76
CA ALA A 391 -1.85 -14.67 19.51
C ALA A 391 -1.28 -13.90 18.28
N LEU A 392 -0.94 -12.62 18.45
CA LEU A 392 -0.61 -11.66 17.39
C LEU A 392 0.89 -11.38 17.22
N ASN A 393 1.76 -12.15 17.89
CA ASN A 393 3.20 -11.88 17.95
C ASN A 393 4.04 -13.17 17.88
N ASP A 394 3.80 -14.05 16.91
CA ASP A 394 4.85 -15.02 16.55
C ASP A 394 6.00 -14.25 15.87
N VAL A 395 6.83 -13.64 16.71
CA VAL A 395 7.97 -12.81 16.33
C VAL A 395 8.86 -13.58 15.37
N GLU A 396 9.07 -14.88 15.60
CA GLU A 396 9.91 -15.73 14.75
C GLU A 396 9.31 -15.89 13.35
N THR A 397 8.00 -16.18 13.24
CA THR A 397 7.32 -16.24 11.93
C THR A 397 7.36 -14.88 11.23
N LEU A 398 7.09 -13.78 11.93
CA LEU A 398 7.15 -12.44 11.34
C LEU A 398 8.56 -12.12 10.85
N GLU A 399 9.59 -12.40 11.66
CA GLU A 399 10.99 -12.16 11.30
C GLU A 399 11.40 -12.99 10.09
N SER A 400 10.94 -14.25 10.02
CA SER A 400 11.14 -15.13 8.87
C SER A 400 10.52 -14.55 7.60
N LEU A 401 9.27 -14.07 7.66
CA LEU A 401 8.63 -13.41 6.52
C LEU A 401 9.39 -12.14 6.09
N HIS A 402 9.82 -11.31 7.05
CA HIS A 402 10.62 -10.13 6.73
C HIS A 402 11.92 -10.47 6.02
N ARG A 403 12.66 -11.48 6.52
CA ARG A 403 13.91 -11.92 5.90
C ARG A 403 13.70 -12.59 4.53
N ALA A 404 12.69 -13.44 4.43
CA ALA A 404 12.37 -14.17 3.21
C ALA A 404 11.99 -13.22 2.07
N PHE A 405 11.18 -12.20 2.34
CA PHE A 405 10.68 -11.26 1.31
C PHE A 405 11.44 -9.92 1.27
N LEU A 406 12.62 -9.83 1.89
CA LEU A 406 13.46 -8.63 1.91
C LEU A 406 12.70 -7.38 2.38
N GLN A 407 12.01 -7.49 3.51
CA GLN A 407 11.19 -6.42 4.10
C GLN A 407 11.84 -5.83 5.36
N PRO A 408 11.81 -4.49 5.58
CA PRO A 408 12.52 -3.83 6.68
C PRO A 408 12.16 -4.38 8.05
N LEU A 409 13.15 -4.83 8.82
CA LEU A 409 12.92 -5.41 10.15
C LEU A 409 12.47 -4.38 11.19
N ASP A 410 12.72 -3.10 10.97
CA ASP A 410 12.37 -1.97 11.83
C ASP A 410 10.93 -1.43 11.61
N ARG A 411 10.18 -2.03 10.68
CA ARG A 411 8.81 -1.63 10.34
C ARG A 411 7.78 -2.67 10.82
N PRO A 412 6.61 -2.24 11.33
CA PRO A 412 5.57 -3.12 11.84
C PRO A 412 4.74 -3.79 10.71
N LEU A 413 5.37 -4.47 9.76
CA LEU A 413 4.65 -5.16 8.68
C LEU A 413 4.00 -6.45 9.20
N PHE A 414 3.04 -7.01 8.43
CA PHE A 414 2.37 -8.29 8.70
C PHE A 414 1.54 -8.40 10.00
N ARG A 415 1.44 -7.34 10.80
CA ARG A 415 0.69 -7.35 12.08
C ARG A 415 -0.78 -6.97 11.90
N VAL A 416 -1.68 -7.95 12.04
CA VAL A 416 -3.14 -7.71 11.99
C VAL A 416 -3.60 -6.77 13.11
N SER A 417 -3.00 -6.86 14.30
CA SER A 417 -3.28 -5.99 15.46
C SER A 417 -2.96 -4.51 15.19
N ARG A 418 -2.10 -4.24 14.21
CA ARG A 418 -1.72 -2.90 13.78
C ARG A 418 -2.42 -2.46 12.48
N GLY A 419 -3.38 -3.23 12.01
CA GLY A 419 -4.17 -2.87 10.83
C GLY A 419 -3.42 -3.05 9.51
N CYS A 420 -2.37 -3.87 9.47
CA CYS A 420 -1.49 -4.00 8.29
C CYS A 420 -2.11 -4.76 7.11
N SER A 421 -3.25 -5.44 7.30
CA SER A 421 -3.88 -6.17 6.20
C SER A 421 -4.62 -5.22 5.23
N LEU A 422 -4.62 -5.57 3.94
CA LEU A 422 -5.34 -4.81 2.90
C LEU A 422 -6.83 -4.64 3.21
N ALA A 423 -7.48 -5.66 3.78
CA ALA A 423 -8.88 -5.58 4.17
C ALA A 423 -9.12 -4.54 5.28
N GLN A 424 -8.21 -4.42 6.25
CA GLN A 424 -8.27 -3.37 7.28
C GLN A 424 -7.97 -2.01 6.66
N GLN A 425 -6.95 -1.94 5.78
CA GLN A 425 -6.59 -0.74 5.01
C GLN A 425 -7.80 -0.15 4.29
N SER A 426 -8.44 -0.99 3.48
CA SER A 426 -9.59 -0.62 2.67
C SER A 426 -10.76 -0.09 3.49
N LYS A 427 -11.06 -0.71 4.65
CA LYS A 427 -12.14 -0.27 5.54
C LYS A 427 -11.95 1.16 6.00
N TRP A 428 -10.72 1.53 6.38
CA TRP A 428 -10.47 2.90 6.83
C TRP A 428 -10.29 3.88 5.68
N ILE A 429 -9.74 3.49 4.53
CA ILE A 429 -9.70 4.34 3.34
C ILE A 429 -11.12 4.72 2.91
N ALA A 430 -12.03 3.74 2.86
CA ALA A 430 -13.42 3.93 2.46
C ALA A 430 -14.19 4.90 3.39
N SER A 431 -13.79 4.99 4.66
CA SER A 431 -14.37 5.92 5.63
C SER A 431 -13.54 7.18 5.86
N SER A 432 -12.46 7.39 5.10
CA SER A 432 -11.63 8.59 5.19
C SER A 432 -12.36 9.80 4.60
N ASP A 433 -12.12 10.96 5.20
CA ASP A 433 -12.59 12.27 4.76
C ASP A 433 -11.46 13.17 4.23
N VAL A 434 -10.24 12.64 4.11
CA VAL A 434 -9.07 13.35 3.59
C VAL A 434 -8.46 12.63 2.39
N LEU A 435 -7.83 13.40 1.51
CA LEU A 435 -6.97 12.86 0.44
C LEU A 435 -5.62 12.38 0.98
N TYR A 436 -5.08 11.33 0.35
CA TYR A 436 -3.77 10.78 0.70
C TYR A 436 -2.73 11.16 -0.36
N ASN A 437 -1.49 11.38 0.08
CA ASN A 437 -0.33 11.61 -0.79
C ASN A 437 -0.59 12.59 -1.93
N VAL A 438 -1.21 13.73 -1.64
CA VAL A 438 -1.54 14.78 -2.62
C VAL A 438 -0.32 15.42 -3.31
N HIS A 439 0.89 14.99 -2.96
CA HIS A 439 2.12 15.39 -3.64
C HIS A 439 2.46 14.50 -4.84
N GLU A 440 1.89 13.31 -4.94
CA GLU A 440 2.12 12.38 -6.05
C GLU A 440 1.56 12.96 -7.35
N GLY A 441 2.35 12.92 -8.42
CA GLY A 441 2.02 13.55 -9.71
C GLY A 441 2.51 14.99 -9.85
N ILE A 442 3.04 15.61 -8.79
CA ILE A 442 3.70 16.91 -8.89
C ILE A 442 5.11 16.71 -9.47
N PRO A 443 5.47 17.39 -10.59
CA PRO A 443 6.80 17.27 -11.17
C PRO A 443 7.88 17.86 -10.25
N SER A 444 9.13 17.45 -10.41
CA SER A 444 10.25 17.99 -9.64
C SER A 444 10.38 19.51 -9.78
N SER A 445 11.05 20.17 -8.83
CA SER A 445 11.19 21.63 -8.88
C SER A 445 12.09 22.12 -10.03
N GLY A 446 12.85 21.21 -10.64
CA GLY A 446 13.86 21.50 -11.66
C GLY A 446 15.11 22.19 -11.12
N ILE A 447 15.28 22.25 -9.79
CA ILE A 447 16.43 22.89 -9.13
C ILE A 447 17.50 21.87 -8.76
N GLY A 448 17.11 20.75 -8.13
CA GLY A 448 18.06 19.90 -7.43
C GLY A 448 18.72 18.82 -8.28
N SER A 449 20.02 18.63 -8.09
CA SER A 449 20.73 17.38 -8.38
C SER A 449 20.56 16.35 -7.26
N HIS A 450 20.20 16.80 -6.05
CA HIS A 450 19.86 15.98 -4.90
C HIS A 450 18.43 16.26 -4.43
N SER A 451 17.62 15.20 -4.36
CA SER A 451 16.23 15.25 -3.95
C SER A 451 15.95 14.15 -2.94
N ALA A 452 15.20 14.47 -1.88
CA ALA A 452 14.66 13.49 -0.97
C ALA A 452 13.22 13.86 -0.59
N LEU A 453 12.34 12.86 -0.53
CA LEU A 453 10.91 13.01 -0.26
C LEU A 453 10.51 12.20 0.98
N VAL A 454 9.31 12.47 1.48
CA VAL A 454 8.61 11.63 2.46
C VAL A 454 8.54 10.18 1.96
N ASP A 455 8.76 9.24 2.87
CA ASP A 455 8.68 7.80 2.60
C ASP A 455 7.40 7.23 3.23
N GLY A 456 6.52 6.70 2.39
CA GLY A 456 5.21 6.18 2.75
C GLY A 456 4.07 7.16 2.51
N PHE A 457 2.94 6.86 3.16
CA PHE A 457 1.66 7.51 2.97
C PHE A 457 1.25 8.40 4.15
N TYR A 458 0.59 9.51 3.86
CA TYR A 458 0.00 10.45 4.83
C TYR A 458 -1.33 11.01 4.30
N GLY A 459 -2.21 11.43 5.20
CA GLY A 459 -3.44 12.17 4.87
C GLY A 459 -3.22 13.68 4.90
N TYR A 460 -3.83 14.43 3.99
CA TYR A 460 -3.74 15.89 3.95
C TYR A 460 -4.78 16.53 4.86
N TYR A 461 -4.33 17.07 6.00
CA TYR A 461 -5.18 17.83 6.91
C TYR A 461 -5.00 19.34 6.69
N HIS A 462 -6.12 20.04 6.56
CA HIS A 462 -6.18 21.49 6.32
C HIS A 462 -7.39 22.14 7.00
N TYR A 463 -7.47 23.46 6.94
CA TYR A 463 -8.53 24.23 7.57
C TYR A 463 -9.93 23.79 7.16
N MET A 464 -10.89 24.01 8.06
CA MET A 464 -12.33 23.79 7.87
C MET A 464 -12.74 22.31 7.76
N GLN A 465 -11.82 21.37 7.93
CA GLN A 465 -12.12 19.95 8.00
C GLN A 465 -12.66 19.52 9.37
N GLN A 466 -13.29 18.34 9.42
CA GLN A 466 -13.90 17.74 10.62
C GLN A 466 -14.85 18.67 11.40
N GLY A 467 -15.52 19.58 10.70
CA GLY A 467 -16.50 20.49 11.28
C GLY A 467 -15.92 21.56 12.22
N LYS A 468 -14.60 21.72 12.29
CA LYS A 468 -13.93 22.75 13.10
C LYS A 468 -13.61 23.97 12.23
N ASN A 469 -14.06 25.15 12.63
CA ASN A 469 -13.58 26.40 12.03
C ASN A 469 -12.27 26.83 12.73
N ASP A 470 -11.17 26.34 12.19
CA ASP A 470 -9.83 26.58 12.69
C ASP A 470 -9.04 27.58 11.84
N LYS A 471 -9.73 28.30 10.95
CA LYS A 471 -9.11 29.30 10.10
C LYS A 471 -8.46 30.42 10.92
N GLY A 472 -7.20 30.72 10.60
CA GLY A 472 -6.41 31.72 11.29
C GLY A 472 -5.77 31.24 12.59
N TRP A 473 -5.97 29.98 12.99
CA TRP A 473 -5.30 29.46 14.20
C TRP A 473 -4.90 27.99 14.24
N GLY A 474 -5.50 27.15 13.40
CA GLY A 474 -5.26 25.71 13.41
C GLY A 474 -4.03 25.25 12.61
N CYS A 475 -3.18 26.13 12.06
CA CYS A 475 -2.24 25.73 11.00
C CYS A 475 -1.25 24.66 11.49
N ALA A 476 -0.68 24.86 12.68
CA ALA A 476 0.19 23.88 13.31
C ALA A 476 -0.57 22.62 13.79
N TYR A 477 -1.84 22.75 14.20
CA TYR A 477 -2.70 21.60 14.53
C TYR A 477 -2.92 20.69 13.32
N ARG A 478 -3.22 21.28 12.15
CA ARG A 478 -3.41 20.55 10.88
C ARG A 478 -2.12 19.93 10.37
N SER A 479 -0.99 20.62 10.50
CA SER A 479 0.31 20.02 10.22
C SER A 479 0.59 18.84 11.15
N LEU A 480 0.28 18.94 12.44
CA LEU A 480 0.43 17.84 13.40
C LEU A 480 -0.50 16.67 13.07
N GLN A 481 -1.74 16.92 12.66
CA GLN A 481 -2.64 15.86 12.18
C GLN A 481 -2.07 15.14 10.95
N THR A 482 -1.47 15.87 10.01
CA THR A 482 -0.77 15.28 8.86
C THR A 482 0.38 14.38 9.32
N LEU A 483 1.24 14.86 10.23
CA LEU A 483 2.33 14.08 10.83
C LEU A 483 1.82 12.83 11.57
N ALA A 484 0.77 12.96 12.37
CA ALA A 484 0.16 11.84 13.09
C ALA A 484 -0.49 10.83 12.15
N SER A 485 -1.09 11.28 11.04
CA SER A 485 -1.68 10.41 10.04
C SER A 485 -0.64 9.52 9.36
N TRP A 486 0.58 10.04 9.14
CA TRP A 486 1.68 9.24 8.63
C TRP A 486 2.01 8.08 9.58
N LEU A 487 2.06 8.34 10.89
CA LEU A 487 2.27 7.28 11.90
C LEU A 487 1.17 6.21 11.86
N PHE A 488 -0.08 6.63 11.70
CA PHE A 488 -1.21 5.70 11.61
C PHE A 488 -1.15 4.86 10.33
N VAL A 489 -0.94 5.49 9.17
CA VAL A 489 -0.94 4.78 7.88
C VAL A 489 0.28 3.87 7.74
N GLN A 490 1.41 4.21 8.37
CA GLN A 490 2.58 3.33 8.48
C GLN A 490 2.50 2.32 9.64
N HIS A 491 1.33 2.18 10.27
CA HIS A 491 1.06 1.18 11.32
C HIS A 491 1.89 1.33 12.61
N TYR A 492 2.50 2.51 12.83
CA TYR A 492 3.20 2.81 14.08
C TYR A 492 2.23 3.04 15.25
N THR A 493 1.01 3.49 14.96
CA THR A 493 -0.06 3.71 15.96
C THR A 493 -1.41 3.20 15.44
N GLN A 494 -2.34 2.87 16.35
CA GLN A 494 -3.75 2.64 16.03
C GLN A 494 -4.62 3.88 16.27
N HIS A 495 -4.02 4.96 16.77
CA HIS A 495 -4.69 6.22 16.99
C HIS A 495 -4.93 6.91 15.64
N ARG A 496 -6.09 6.63 15.05
CA ARG A 496 -6.45 7.05 13.69
C ARG A 496 -6.73 8.54 13.54
N PHE A 497 -7.36 9.16 14.52
CA PHE A 497 -7.82 10.55 14.41
C PHE A 497 -7.37 11.35 15.62
N LEU A 498 -6.56 12.38 15.38
CA LEU A 498 -6.07 13.31 16.41
C LEU A 498 -6.85 14.62 16.33
N SER A 499 -7.71 14.89 17.32
CA SER A 499 -8.51 16.13 17.37
C SER A 499 -7.73 17.33 17.94
N HIS A 500 -8.17 18.56 17.65
CA HIS A 500 -7.62 19.76 18.30
C HIS A 500 -7.76 19.70 19.83
N ASP A 501 -8.85 19.14 20.32
CA ASP A 501 -9.13 19.07 21.75
C ASP A 501 -8.16 18.09 22.43
N GLU A 502 -7.84 16.95 21.81
CA GLU A 502 -6.81 16.01 22.30
C GLU A 502 -5.41 16.64 22.30
N ILE A 503 -5.06 17.39 21.25
CA ILE A 503 -3.78 18.12 21.18
C ILE A 503 -3.68 19.11 22.34
N GLN A 504 -4.74 19.89 22.60
CA GLN A 504 -4.77 20.84 23.70
C GLN A 504 -4.73 20.14 25.06
N SER A 505 -5.48 19.06 25.23
CA SER A 505 -5.47 18.24 26.45
C SER A 505 -4.09 17.67 26.76
N ALA A 506 -3.35 17.21 25.75
CA ALA A 506 -2.00 16.69 25.92
C ALA A 506 -1.05 17.77 26.46
N LEU A 507 -1.07 18.97 25.86
CA LEU A 507 -0.24 20.11 26.30
C LEU A 507 -0.58 20.61 27.70
N VAL A 508 -1.86 20.59 28.08
CA VAL A 508 -2.29 20.94 29.44
C VAL A 508 -1.85 19.86 30.43
N LYS A 509 -2.07 18.58 30.10
CA LYS A 509 -1.75 17.44 30.97
C LYS A 509 -0.26 17.38 31.30
N MET A 510 0.61 17.68 30.34
CA MET A 510 2.06 17.71 30.56
C MET A 510 2.57 18.98 31.25
N GLY A 511 1.69 19.97 31.50
CA GLY A 511 2.03 21.21 32.17
C GLY A 511 2.68 22.29 31.28
N ASP A 512 2.72 22.10 29.96
CA ASP A 512 3.23 23.10 29.01
C ASP A 512 2.28 24.30 28.87
N LYS A 513 0.96 24.03 28.90
CA LYS A 513 -0.10 25.05 28.80
C LYS A 513 -1.00 25.07 30.04
N PRO A 514 -1.59 26.23 30.40
CA PRO A 514 -2.56 26.32 31.49
C PRO A 514 -3.90 25.68 31.11
N GLU A 515 -4.71 25.26 32.08
CA GLU A 515 -6.01 24.60 31.85
C GLU A 515 -6.96 25.35 30.90
N ARG A 516 -6.94 26.70 30.92
CA ARG A 516 -7.74 27.54 30.02
C ARG A 516 -7.41 27.37 28.53
N PHE A 517 -6.28 26.75 28.20
CA PHE A 517 -5.86 26.49 26.83
C PHE A 517 -6.74 25.42 26.16
N GLN A 518 -7.29 24.49 26.94
CA GLN A 518 -8.23 23.50 26.44
C GLN A 518 -9.54 24.16 26.01
N GLY A 519 -9.97 23.87 24.78
CA GLY A 519 -11.12 24.51 24.13
C GLY A 519 -10.82 25.91 23.57
N SER A 520 -9.59 26.42 23.68
CA SER A 520 -9.21 27.72 23.13
C SER A 520 -8.96 27.69 21.62
N THR A 521 -8.70 28.85 21.03
CA THR A 521 -8.25 29.02 19.64
C THR A 521 -6.82 29.57 19.58
N GLU A 522 -6.02 29.32 20.61
CA GLU A 522 -4.63 29.77 20.68
C GLU A 522 -3.73 28.95 19.73
N TRP A 523 -2.66 29.56 19.22
CA TRP A 523 -1.70 28.89 18.34
C TRP A 523 -0.72 28.01 19.12
N ILE A 524 -0.19 26.99 18.44
CA ILE A 524 0.94 26.18 18.90
C ILE A 524 2.12 26.32 17.94
N GLY A 525 3.34 26.16 18.46
CA GLY A 525 4.58 26.19 17.68
C GLY A 525 5.11 24.79 17.34
N SER A 526 6.27 24.76 16.71
CA SER A 526 6.95 23.51 16.32
C SER A 526 7.38 22.66 17.52
N LEU A 527 7.70 23.30 18.66
CA LEU A 527 8.05 22.58 19.89
C LEU A 527 6.84 21.88 20.48
N GLU A 528 5.70 22.58 20.61
CA GLU A 528 4.46 21.97 21.09
C GLU A 528 3.99 20.82 20.17
N VAL A 529 4.18 20.95 18.86
CA VAL A 529 3.94 19.83 17.92
C VAL A 529 4.80 18.61 18.28
N GLY A 530 6.09 18.80 18.54
CA GLY A 530 6.99 17.73 18.97
C GLY A 530 6.60 17.14 20.33
N TYR A 531 6.21 17.96 21.30
CA TYR A 531 5.76 17.52 22.62
C TYR A 531 4.52 16.63 22.55
N VAL A 532 3.56 16.97 21.69
CA VAL A 532 2.35 16.16 21.51
C VAL A 532 2.66 14.84 20.79
N LEU A 533 3.60 14.84 19.85
CA LEU A 533 4.08 13.60 19.21
C LEU A 533 4.72 12.64 20.22
N ASP A 534 5.53 13.19 21.13
CA ASP A 534 6.16 12.40 22.20
C ASP A 534 5.13 11.87 23.20
N GLU A 535 4.28 12.74 23.76
CA GLU A 535 3.29 12.38 24.80
C GLU A 535 2.23 11.39 24.29
N LEU A 536 1.72 11.56 23.06
CA LEU A 536 0.61 10.75 22.56
C LEU A 536 1.05 9.51 21.78
N PHE A 537 2.23 9.54 21.17
CA PHE A 537 2.67 8.48 20.26
C PHE A 537 4.05 7.89 20.62
N GLY A 538 4.74 8.43 21.62
CA GLY A 538 6.11 8.02 21.97
C GLY A 538 7.13 8.36 20.88
N VAL A 539 6.85 9.37 20.06
CA VAL A 539 7.67 9.75 18.92
C VAL A 539 8.58 10.90 19.29
N THR A 540 9.87 10.60 19.40
CA THR A 540 10.89 11.63 19.61
C THR A 540 11.06 12.50 18.36
N PHE A 541 11.59 13.71 18.52
CA PHE A 541 11.78 14.63 17.40
C PHE A 541 13.10 15.40 17.52
N ARG A 542 13.70 15.73 16.37
CA ARG A 542 14.78 16.73 16.28
C ARG A 542 14.18 18.11 16.01
N SER A 543 14.82 19.14 16.54
CA SER A 543 14.46 20.53 16.27
C SER A 543 15.58 21.22 15.50
N LEU A 544 15.24 21.85 14.39
CA LEU A 544 16.14 22.75 13.64
C LEU A 544 15.58 24.16 13.69
N SER A 545 16.45 25.16 13.63
CA SER A 545 16.02 26.56 13.57
C SER A 545 16.95 27.37 12.69
N VAL A 546 16.37 28.35 12.01
CA VAL A 546 17.11 29.41 11.30
C VAL A 546 16.58 30.76 11.71
N SER A 547 17.49 31.73 11.85
CA SER A 547 17.15 33.07 12.35
C SER A 547 16.49 33.96 11.28
N SER A 548 16.60 33.57 10.00
CA SER A 548 16.11 34.31 8.85
C SER A 548 15.70 33.37 7.72
N GLY A 549 14.68 33.73 6.95
CA GLY A 549 14.30 33.01 5.73
C GLY A 549 15.42 32.92 4.67
N ALA A 550 16.40 33.83 4.72
CA ALA A 550 17.57 33.77 3.83
C ALA A 550 18.50 32.58 4.15
N GLN A 551 18.41 32.01 5.35
CA GLN A 551 19.21 30.88 5.82
C GLN A 551 18.50 29.52 5.62
N LEU A 552 17.31 29.48 5.03
CA LEU A 552 16.63 28.22 4.72
C LEU A 552 17.46 27.24 3.87
N PRO A 553 18.31 27.68 2.92
CA PRO A 553 19.23 26.76 2.24
C PRO A 553 20.20 26.04 3.18
N ASP A 554 20.56 26.64 4.32
CA ASP A 554 21.57 26.09 5.25
C ASP A 554 21.11 24.78 5.91
N VAL A 555 19.79 24.55 6.02
CA VAL A 555 19.20 23.32 6.57
C VAL A 555 18.90 22.25 5.52
N ALA A 556 19.14 22.52 4.22
CA ALA A 556 18.74 21.62 3.14
C ALA A 556 19.37 20.22 3.26
N ARG A 557 20.66 20.14 3.61
CA ARG A 557 21.37 18.87 3.79
C ARG A 557 20.83 18.04 4.96
N GLU A 558 20.51 18.70 6.07
CA GLU A 558 19.90 18.04 7.24
C GLU A 558 18.51 17.50 6.94
N LEU A 559 17.72 18.23 6.14
CA LEU A 559 16.41 17.80 5.69
C LEU A 559 16.51 16.63 4.70
N ILE A 560 17.46 16.66 3.76
CA ILE A 560 17.73 15.52 2.87
C ILE A 560 18.06 14.28 3.68
N TYR A 561 19.02 14.37 4.60
CA TYR A 561 19.39 13.27 5.49
C TYR A 561 18.19 12.77 6.32
N HIS A 562 17.32 13.67 6.78
CA HIS A 562 16.11 13.30 7.49
C HIS A 562 15.13 12.51 6.61
N PHE A 563 14.88 12.96 5.38
CA PHE A 563 13.99 12.25 4.46
C PHE A 563 14.56 10.90 4.03
N GLU A 564 15.87 10.79 3.83
CA GLU A 564 16.54 9.53 3.47
C GLU A 564 16.55 8.50 4.62
N THR A 565 16.73 8.94 5.86
CA THR A 565 16.88 8.02 7.02
C THR A 565 15.61 7.83 7.83
N GLN A 566 14.79 8.86 7.98
CA GLN A 566 13.54 8.83 8.73
C GLN A 566 12.34 8.79 7.78
N GLY A 567 12.35 9.60 6.73
CA GLY A 567 11.27 9.66 5.75
C GLY A 567 9.93 10.18 6.29
N THR A 568 9.91 10.74 7.50
CA THR A 568 8.71 11.33 8.11
C THR A 568 8.47 12.74 7.57
N PRO A 569 7.20 13.19 7.45
CA PRO A 569 6.90 14.57 7.10
C PRO A 569 7.37 15.53 8.21
N VAL A 570 7.81 16.73 7.82
CA VAL A 570 8.41 17.73 8.73
C VAL A 570 7.46 18.91 8.90
N MET A 571 7.22 19.35 10.13
CA MET A 571 6.49 20.60 10.36
C MET A 571 7.48 21.78 10.37
N MET A 572 7.17 22.84 9.63
CA MET A 572 7.94 24.08 9.56
C MET A 572 7.06 25.25 10.02
N GLY A 573 7.42 25.88 11.14
CA GLY A 573 6.76 27.09 11.64
C GLY A 573 7.58 28.35 11.33
N GLY A 574 6.92 29.40 10.85
CA GLY A 574 7.54 30.70 10.57
C GLY A 574 6.61 31.87 10.94
N GLY A 575 6.93 32.57 12.02
CA GLY A 575 6.04 33.61 12.56
C GLY A 575 4.69 33.03 12.99
N GLN A 576 3.60 33.42 12.33
CA GLN A 576 2.23 32.96 12.60
C GLN A 576 1.75 31.88 11.63
N LEU A 577 2.62 31.42 10.73
CA LEU A 577 2.29 30.42 9.71
C LEU A 577 2.99 29.10 10.00
N ALA A 578 2.34 27.99 9.68
CA ALA A 578 2.93 26.66 9.70
C ALA A 578 2.71 25.97 8.34
N PHE A 579 3.68 25.16 7.95
CA PHE A 579 3.66 24.35 6.74
C PHE A 579 4.09 22.93 7.08
N THR A 580 3.64 21.96 6.29
CA THR A 580 4.24 20.63 6.30
C THR A 580 5.17 20.50 5.10
N LEU A 581 6.40 20.05 5.32
CA LEU A 581 7.36 19.75 4.27
C LEU A 581 7.33 18.26 3.98
N LEU A 582 7.27 17.94 2.69
CA LEU A 582 7.20 16.58 2.17
C LEU A 582 8.45 16.20 1.37
N GLY A 583 9.38 17.13 1.21
CA GLY A 583 10.60 16.90 0.45
C GLY A 583 11.43 18.15 0.22
N VAL A 584 12.65 17.93 -0.24
CA VAL A 584 13.65 18.97 -0.53
C VAL A 584 14.36 18.67 -1.84
N ASP A 585 14.46 19.69 -2.69
CA ASP A 585 15.31 19.73 -3.87
C ASP A 585 16.46 20.71 -3.59
N TYR A 586 17.70 20.24 -3.70
CA TYR A 586 18.88 21.03 -3.41
C TYR A 586 19.94 20.90 -4.50
N ASP A 587 20.44 22.04 -4.95
CA ASP A 587 21.64 22.15 -5.78
C ASP A 587 22.78 22.70 -4.91
N PRO A 588 23.77 21.86 -4.52
CA PRO A 588 24.89 22.30 -3.71
C PRO A 588 25.84 23.25 -4.45
N ASP A 589 25.91 23.18 -5.78
CA ASP A 589 26.81 24.01 -6.59
C ASP A 589 26.22 25.42 -6.79
N ALA A 590 24.92 25.50 -7.06
CA ALA A 590 24.22 26.78 -7.18
C ALA A 590 23.80 27.37 -5.81
N GLY A 591 23.79 26.57 -4.75
CA GLY A 591 23.29 26.96 -3.42
C GLY A 591 21.79 27.28 -3.42
N VAL A 592 21.03 26.71 -4.37
CA VAL A 592 19.59 26.94 -4.53
C VAL A 592 18.83 25.75 -3.97
N CYS A 593 17.73 26.05 -3.29
CA CYS A 593 16.91 25.05 -2.61
C CYS A 593 15.41 25.32 -2.84
N ALA A 594 14.62 24.26 -2.99
CA ALA A 594 13.17 24.30 -2.91
C ALA A 594 12.66 23.24 -1.94
N PHE A 595 11.55 23.57 -1.27
CA PHE A 595 10.83 22.66 -0.40
C PHE A 595 9.49 22.29 -1.03
N LEU A 596 9.14 21.02 -0.98
CA LEU A 596 7.81 20.55 -1.33
C LEU A 596 6.89 20.82 -0.15
N THR A 597 6.10 21.89 -0.27
CA THR A 597 5.22 22.35 0.81
C THR A 597 3.81 21.82 0.64
N LEU A 598 3.24 21.37 1.74
CA LEU A 598 1.82 21.09 1.92
C LEU A 598 1.24 22.12 2.88
N ASP A 599 0.26 22.88 2.39
CA ASP A 599 -0.19 24.10 3.03
C ASP A 599 -1.47 23.87 3.85
N PRO A 600 -1.41 23.88 5.20
CA PRO A 600 -2.59 23.59 6.02
C PRO A 600 -3.67 24.68 5.96
N HIS A 601 -3.40 25.84 5.34
CA HIS A 601 -4.33 26.95 5.26
C HIS A 601 -5.37 26.82 4.14
N TYR A 602 -5.30 25.73 3.35
CA TYR A 602 -6.33 25.45 2.34
C TYR A 602 -7.70 25.27 2.99
N THR A 603 -8.73 25.83 2.35
CA THR A 603 -10.11 25.86 2.88
C THR A 603 -11.14 25.39 1.85
N GLY A 604 -10.67 24.92 0.69
CA GLY A 604 -11.54 24.40 -0.35
C GLY A 604 -11.91 22.94 -0.08
N ASP A 605 -12.64 22.35 -1.03
CA ASP A 605 -13.05 20.95 -0.98
C ASP A 605 -11.87 20.01 -1.31
N GLU A 606 -12.04 18.71 -1.04
CA GLU A 606 -11.10 17.62 -1.34
C GLU A 606 -10.97 17.36 -2.86
N ASP A 607 -10.45 18.35 -3.59
CA ASP A 607 -10.22 18.33 -5.03
C ASP A 607 -8.72 18.32 -5.32
N LEU A 608 -8.21 17.17 -5.77
CA LEU A 608 -6.79 16.97 -6.04
C LEU A 608 -6.26 17.95 -7.10
N ALA A 609 -7.04 18.22 -8.16
CA ALA A 609 -6.63 19.14 -9.22
C ALA A 609 -6.52 20.58 -8.71
N ALA A 610 -7.45 20.99 -7.83
CA ALA A 610 -7.36 22.29 -7.17
C ALA A 610 -6.13 22.37 -6.26
N ILE A 611 -5.84 21.31 -5.51
CA ILE A 611 -4.72 21.23 -4.56
C ILE A 611 -3.35 21.26 -5.26
N GLN A 612 -3.23 20.62 -6.44
CA GLN A 612 -1.96 20.49 -7.17
C GLN A 612 -1.73 21.54 -8.26
N HIS A 613 -2.79 22.16 -8.80
CA HIS A 613 -2.66 23.02 -9.99
C HIS A 613 -3.26 24.41 -9.83
N GLN A 614 -4.21 24.60 -8.90
CA GLN A 614 -4.88 25.88 -8.76
C GLN A 614 -4.17 26.79 -7.75
N THR A 615 -3.80 28.00 -8.19
CA THR A 615 -3.40 29.06 -7.27
C THR A 615 -4.64 29.59 -6.53
N VAL A 616 -4.69 29.39 -5.21
CA VAL A 616 -5.78 29.81 -4.34
C VAL A 616 -5.33 30.87 -3.34
N THR A 617 -6.27 31.56 -2.70
CA THR A 617 -5.97 32.52 -1.64
C THR A 617 -5.97 31.78 -0.30
N LEU A 618 -4.82 31.82 0.38
CA LEU A 618 -4.56 31.18 1.66
C LEU A 618 -4.53 32.25 2.75
N GLU A 619 -3.77 32.03 3.83
CA GLU A 619 -3.66 32.95 4.96
C GLU A 619 -2.73 34.13 4.64
N GLY A 620 -3.24 35.11 3.89
CA GLY A 620 -2.54 36.36 3.57
C GLY A 620 -1.66 36.33 2.31
N TYR A 621 -1.63 35.22 1.57
CA TYR A 621 -0.89 35.06 0.31
C TYR A 621 -1.64 34.17 -0.67
N LYS A 622 -1.11 34.05 -1.90
CA LYS A 622 -1.63 33.17 -2.95
C LYS A 622 -0.57 32.14 -3.33
N ALA A 623 -0.96 30.88 -3.34
CA ALA A 623 -0.09 29.79 -3.76
C ALA A 623 -0.93 28.57 -4.19
N VAL A 624 -0.25 27.58 -4.75
CA VAL A 624 -0.81 26.24 -4.92
C VAL A 624 -0.68 25.49 -3.57
N PRO A 625 -1.75 24.86 -3.06
CA PRO A 625 -1.76 24.23 -1.73
C PRO A 625 -0.68 23.15 -1.52
N CYS A 626 -0.47 22.28 -2.51
CA CYS A 626 0.66 21.35 -2.52
C CYS A 626 1.57 21.68 -3.69
N SER A 627 2.79 22.16 -3.44
CA SER A 627 3.72 22.53 -4.52
C SER A 627 5.16 22.73 -4.02
N TRP A 628 6.10 22.61 -4.95
CA TRP A 628 7.48 23.04 -4.76
C TRP A 628 7.58 24.56 -4.63
N ARG A 629 8.19 25.03 -3.54
CA ARG A 629 8.44 26.45 -3.26
C ARG A 629 9.94 26.69 -3.08
N LYS A 630 10.49 27.60 -3.88
CA LYS A 630 11.87 28.09 -3.68
C LYS A 630 12.00 28.73 -2.30
N THR A 631 13.10 28.49 -1.60
CA THR A 631 13.37 29.08 -0.29
C THR A 631 13.31 30.61 -0.29
N THR A 632 13.59 31.25 -1.43
CA THR A 632 13.49 32.70 -1.63
C THR A 632 12.07 33.27 -1.62
N THR A 633 11.04 32.42 -1.70
CA THR A 633 9.62 32.83 -1.62
C THR A 633 9.13 33.00 -0.18
N PHE A 634 9.87 32.46 0.79
CA PHE A 634 9.57 32.61 2.21
C PHE A 634 10.02 33.99 2.72
N ALA A 635 9.45 34.44 3.84
CA ALA A 635 9.72 35.76 4.40
C ALA A 635 11.16 35.86 4.90
N LYS A 636 11.96 36.73 4.26
CA LYS A 636 13.39 36.88 4.55
C LYS A 636 13.69 37.27 6.01
N ASN A 637 12.86 38.11 6.62
CA ASN A 637 13.12 38.66 7.96
C ASN A 637 12.38 37.90 9.08
N SER A 638 11.94 36.68 8.81
CA SER A 638 11.28 35.80 9.78
C SER A 638 12.22 34.67 10.18
N PHE A 639 12.16 34.27 11.45
CA PHE A 639 12.78 33.03 11.90
C PHE A 639 11.90 31.84 11.48
N TYR A 640 12.52 30.66 11.33
CA TYR A 640 11.82 29.42 11.03
C TYR A 640 12.32 28.31 11.95
N ASN A 641 11.38 27.57 12.54
CA ASN A 641 11.65 26.39 13.36
C ASN A 641 11.05 25.16 12.71
N PHE A 642 11.73 24.03 12.83
CA PHE A 642 11.34 22.77 12.22
C PHE A 642 11.21 21.70 13.29
N CYS A 643 10.13 20.94 13.26
CA CYS A 643 9.97 19.72 14.02
C CYS A 643 10.14 18.53 13.06
N LEU A 644 11.19 17.73 13.31
CA LEU A 644 11.60 16.58 12.51
C LEU A 644 11.29 15.29 13.31
N PRO A 645 10.11 14.67 13.16
CA PRO A 645 9.74 13.47 13.92
C PRO A 645 10.66 12.30 13.57
N GLN A 646 11.20 11.59 14.55
CA GLN A 646 12.02 10.40 14.28
C GLN A 646 11.10 9.20 14.02
N ARG A 647 11.46 8.37 13.04
CA ARG A 647 10.70 7.16 12.73
C ARG A 647 10.77 6.22 13.93
N PRO A 648 9.62 5.70 14.43
CA PRO A 648 9.64 4.75 15.53
C PRO A 648 10.31 3.44 15.10
N SER A 649 11.13 2.88 15.98
CA SER A 649 11.64 1.51 15.82
C SER A 649 10.61 0.53 16.39
N ALA A 650 9.53 0.31 15.65
CA ALA A 650 8.44 -0.60 16.02
C ALA A 650 8.46 -1.89 15.18
N GLY A 651 9.67 -2.39 14.91
CA GLY A 651 9.96 -3.57 14.11
C GLY A 651 9.41 -4.89 14.65
N VAL A 652 9.83 -5.99 14.03
CA VAL A 652 9.51 -7.36 14.44
C VAL A 652 9.86 -7.59 15.90
#